data_AF-A0A519VM21-F1
#
_entry.id   AF-A0A519VM21-F1
#
_cell.length_a   1.000
_cell.length_b   1.000
_cell.length_c   1.000
_cell.angle_alpha   90.00
_cell.angle_beta   90.00
_cell.angle_gamma   90.00
#
_symmetry.space_group_name_H-M   'P 1'
#
loop_
_entity.id
_entity.type
_entity.pdbx_description
1 polymer ?
#
loop_
_entity_poly.entity_id
_entity_poly.type
_entity_poly.pdbx_seq_one_letter_code
_entity_poly.pdbx_strand_id
1 'polypeptide(L)'
;FGTGANTSPYGIAVADVNGDGKVDILTANYGSSSAGVLLGTGTGTFGTATTFSTGANTSPYEIAVADVNGDSKLDILTANYGSSSAGVLLGTGTGTFGTVTAFSTGANTSPFGIAVADVNGDSRPDLLTANYGNSSAGVLLNTTPYLNNALVFDGSDDYVSLSTAASSLPTGNADFTYESWYYNPGGLTGDRWMSWFGTPSTNTAAIIGYDGATGRVKFNHYAAGNDLTSNVVLPTGKWSHLAVVWHGTALTADIYLNGTLAQTLQYSAALNLPSGGTFQLGTFVGNSSYCVNGRLDEVRLYTTALTAANIQADMFSTVSSVPAKQVAYYNFDQGTAGGANASATSLPNLAGSSNSGTLTNFALTGTSSNWVRSFPTITGLSASSGVMGSSITVMGTNLRDATGFAFNGMAATPFTAPTTDLSAAVTIPVGASTGPLSVATTGLAAYNGPVFTPLTNDLVVNTVSSVPAGYYTSLTVQNGGVATLGGNTTVNGPIVVRDGGTLNTNCQALTGSGSFTLEAGGTLGICDAAGIAASGSTGAVQVTGTRSFSPYASYVYNGSAAQSTGSGLPSQVRSLTTTNASDVTLSAPLSVAQTLTVGGAGNLQLNGQALTLLSSGAGTALVVNSGSGAVLGNTATMQRYLYVDCYSNLGYRHYSAPVSGSTVQDLATTTGFTPVVNPAYNASATPGAVTPFPTVFGYNQSLLSTSTSNYSAFDRGFYSPSTLGDKLTVGQGYAVQLDGDQVVDFTGQLN
;
A
#
# COMPACT_ATOMS: atom_id res chain seq x y z
N PHE A 1 -29.95 -23.07 -46.71
CA PHE A 1 -28.51 -23.25 -46.99
C PHE A 1 -27.99 -24.37 -46.09
N GLY A 2 -27.20 -25.31 -46.60
CA GLY A 2 -26.61 -26.37 -45.77
C GLY A 2 -25.38 -25.84 -45.01
N THR A 3 -25.20 -26.24 -43.76
CA THR A 3 -24.05 -25.82 -42.93
C THR A 3 -22.83 -26.73 -43.06
N GLY A 4 -22.93 -27.80 -43.85
CA GLY A 4 -21.93 -28.85 -44.02
C GLY A 4 -22.52 -30.24 -43.78
N ALA A 5 -21.72 -31.30 -43.96
CA ALA A 5 -22.13 -32.66 -43.67
C ALA A 5 -21.92 -33.00 -42.18
N ASN A 6 -22.87 -33.70 -41.56
CA ASN A 6 -22.81 -34.17 -40.16
C ASN A 6 -22.62 -33.05 -39.12
N THR A 7 -23.08 -31.84 -39.42
CA THR A 7 -22.81 -30.66 -38.59
C THR A 7 -23.70 -30.53 -37.36
N SER A 8 -24.99 -30.90 -37.46
CA SER A 8 -25.98 -30.75 -36.39
C SER A 8 -25.85 -29.37 -35.69
N PRO A 9 -26.20 -28.26 -36.36
CA PRO A 9 -26.04 -26.92 -35.79
C PRO A 9 -26.99 -26.69 -34.60
N TYR A 10 -26.48 -26.14 -33.50
CA TYR A 10 -27.24 -25.86 -32.27
C TYR A 10 -27.31 -24.35 -31.95
N GLY A 11 -26.25 -23.61 -32.25
CA GLY A 11 -26.17 -22.16 -32.05
C GLY A 11 -26.04 -21.41 -33.37
N ILE A 12 -26.53 -20.16 -33.41
CA ILE A 12 -26.42 -19.26 -34.55
C ILE A 12 -26.05 -17.84 -34.08
N ALA A 13 -25.18 -17.19 -34.83
CA ALA A 13 -24.90 -15.76 -34.72
C ALA A 13 -24.93 -15.11 -36.11
N VAL A 14 -25.14 -13.80 -36.16
CA VAL A 14 -25.13 -13.01 -37.40
C VAL A 14 -24.22 -11.81 -37.23
N ALA A 15 -23.32 -11.60 -38.19
CA ALA A 15 -22.34 -10.52 -38.17
C ALA A 15 -21.73 -10.35 -39.56
N ASP A 16 -21.14 -9.20 -39.86
CA ASP A 16 -20.30 -8.99 -41.04
C ASP A 16 -18.84 -9.34 -40.68
N VAL A 17 -18.43 -10.59 -40.95
CA VAL A 17 -17.12 -11.11 -40.53
C VAL A 17 -16.04 -10.95 -41.60
N ASN A 18 -16.39 -10.40 -42.77
CA ASN A 18 -15.44 -10.07 -43.83
C ASN A 18 -15.35 -8.56 -44.13
N GLY A 19 -16.12 -7.74 -43.41
CA GLY A 19 -16.10 -6.28 -43.51
C GLY A 19 -16.66 -5.72 -44.82
N ASP A 20 -17.48 -6.48 -45.55
CA ASP A 20 -17.99 -6.07 -46.86
C ASP A 20 -19.34 -5.33 -46.80
N GLY A 21 -19.84 -5.08 -45.61
CA GLY A 21 -21.10 -4.39 -45.32
C GLY A 21 -22.34 -5.28 -45.42
N LYS A 22 -22.17 -6.60 -45.58
CA LYS A 22 -23.28 -7.57 -45.70
C LYS A 22 -23.29 -8.52 -44.52
N VAL A 23 -24.49 -8.91 -44.10
CA VAL A 23 -24.66 -9.81 -42.95
C VAL A 23 -24.33 -11.25 -43.33
N ASP A 24 -23.43 -11.88 -42.58
CA ASP A 24 -23.08 -13.29 -42.67
C ASP A 24 -23.80 -14.12 -41.60
N ILE A 25 -23.83 -15.45 -41.78
CA ILE A 25 -24.33 -16.40 -40.78
C ILE A 25 -23.17 -17.22 -40.22
N LEU A 26 -23.14 -17.36 -38.89
CA LEU A 26 -22.22 -18.20 -38.15
C LEU A 26 -22.99 -19.26 -37.36
N THR A 27 -22.45 -20.47 -37.28
CA THR A 27 -23.12 -21.63 -36.65
C THR A 27 -22.19 -22.39 -35.72
N ALA A 28 -22.68 -22.79 -34.54
CA ALA A 28 -22.04 -23.79 -33.69
C ALA A 28 -22.50 -25.18 -34.13
N ASN A 29 -21.59 -25.98 -34.71
CA ASN A 29 -21.91 -27.30 -35.23
C ASN A 29 -21.53 -28.38 -34.20
N TYR A 30 -22.51 -28.76 -33.39
CA TYR A 30 -22.37 -29.72 -32.30
C TYR A 30 -21.85 -31.07 -32.78
N GLY A 31 -22.35 -31.55 -33.92
CA GLY A 31 -22.03 -32.88 -34.46
C GLY A 31 -20.61 -32.99 -35.03
N SER A 32 -20.07 -31.90 -35.58
CA SER A 32 -18.77 -31.90 -36.26
C SER A 32 -17.64 -31.21 -35.48
N SER A 33 -17.89 -30.73 -34.25
CA SER A 33 -16.91 -29.98 -33.44
C SER A 33 -16.27 -28.82 -34.22
N SER A 34 -17.12 -27.99 -34.84
CA SER A 34 -16.69 -26.88 -35.70
C SER A 34 -17.63 -25.68 -35.61
N ALA A 35 -17.11 -24.50 -35.96
CA ALA A 35 -17.93 -23.33 -36.31
C ALA A 35 -18.11 -23.27 -37.84
N GLY A 36 -19.33 -23.00 -38.32
CA GLY A 36 -19.62 -22.83 -39.75
C GLY A 36 -19.89 -21.38 -40.11
N VAL A 37 -19.37 -20.90 -41.23
CA VAL A 37 -19.48 -19.51 -41.71
C VAL A 37 -20.06 -19.51 -43.13
N LEU A 38 -21.14 -18.74 -43.33
CA LEU A 38 -21.81 -18.57 -44.60
C LEU A 38 -21.83 -17.08 -44.94
N LEU A 39 -21.00 -16.67 -45.91
CA LEU A 39 -20.88 -15.27 -46.29
C LEU A 39 -22.12 -14.77 -47.03
N GLY A 40 -22.61 -13.60 -46.62
CA GLY A 40 -23.76 -12.92 -47.18
C GLY A 40 -23.48 -12.33 -48.55
N THR A 41 -24.45 -12.46 -49.45
CA THR A 41 -24.38 -11.83 -50.78
C THR A 41 -25.06 -10.46 -50.82
N GLY A 42 -25.71 -10.04 -49.73
CA GLY A 42 -26.47 -8.79 -49.65
C GLY A 42 -27.84 -8.83 -50.35
N THR A 43 -28.17 -9.94 -51.02
CA THR A 43 -29.45 -10.15 -51.72
C THR A 43 -30.40 -11.09 -50.96
N GLY A 44 -30.09 -11.40 -49.70
CA GLY A 44 -30.79 -12.41 -48.91
C GLY A 44 -30.37 -13.85 -49.23
N THR A 45 -29.30 -14.05 -50.01
CA THR A 45 -28.68 -15.36 -50.26
C THR A 45 -27.28 -15.45 -49.65
N PHE A 46 -26.78 -16.66 -49.44
CA PHE A 46 -25.49 -16.93 -48.80
C PHE A 46 -24.60 -17.84 -49.65
N GLY A 47 -23.29 -17.66 -49.53
CA GLY A 47 -22.27 -18.52 -50.12
C GLY A 47 -22.24 -19.92 -49.50
N THR A 48 -21.32 -20.74 -50.00
CA THR A 48 -21.07 -22.08 -49.46
C THR A 48 -20.53 -22.01 -48.04
N ALA A 49 -21.06 -22.85 -47.14
CA ALA A 49 -20.58 -22.92 -45.76
C ALA A 49 -19.11 -23.38 -45.70
N THR A 50 -18.30 -22.61 -44.97
CA THR A 50 -16.92 -22.97 -44.62
C THR A 50 -16.87 -23.33 -43.14
N THR A 51 -16.19 -24.42 -42.78
CA THR A 51 -16.13 -24.90 -41.39
C THR A 51 -14.74 -24.75 -40.80
N PHE A 52 -14.66 -24.26 -39.56
CA PHE A 52 -13.44 -24.10 -38.78
C PHE A 52 -13.51 -24.98 -37.54
N SER A 53 -12.49 -25.78 -37.26
CA SER A 53 -12.49 -26.68 -36.09
C SER A 53 -12.48 -25.89 -34.79
N THR A 54 -13.33 -26.26 -33.84
CA THR A 54 -13.30 -25.70 -32.47
C THR A 54 -12.48 -26.55 -31.51
N GLY A 55 -11.85 -27.64 -31.99
CA GLY A 55 -11.08 -28.60 -31.22
C GLY A 55 -11.73 -30.00 -31.24
N ALA A 56 -11.02 -31.01 -30.73
CA ALA A 56 -11.57 -32.36 -30.65
C ALA A 56 -12.57 -32.51 -29.50
N ASN A 57 -13.70 -33.18 -29.75
CA ASN A 57 -14.74 -33.51 -28.76
C ASN A 57 -15.31 -32.29 -28.03
N THR A 58 -15.35 -31.13 -28.69
CA THR A 58 -15.84 -29.90 -28.09
C THR A 58 -17.36 -29.80 -28.11
N SER A 59 -18.01 -30.38 -29.12
CA SER A 59 -19.46 -30.34 -29.32
C SER A 59 -20.03 -28.95 -29.03
N PRO A 60 -19.63 -27.91 -29.81
CA PRO A 60 -19.98 -26.52 -29.51
C PRO A 60 -21.50 -26.35 -29.54
N TYR A 61 -22.06 -25.76 -28.49
CA TYR A 61 -23.49 -25.64 -28.29
C TYR A 61 -24.01 -24.25 -28.67
N GLU A 62 -23.30 -23.20 -28.26
CA GLU A 62 -23.62 -21.81 -28.58
C GLU A 62 -22.39 -21.11 -29.20
N ILE A 63 -22.66 -20.09 -30.02
CA ILE A 63 -21.67 -19.26 -30.69
C ILE A 63 -21.97 -17.78 -30.41
N ALA A 64 -20.92 -17.03 -30.08
CA ALA A 64 -20.95 -15.57 -30.01
C ALA A 64 -19.89 -15.00 -30.95
N VAL A 65 -20.02 -13.71 -31.27
CA VAL A 65 -19.11 -12.99 -32.15
C VAL A 65 -18.76 -11.66 -31.50
N ALA A 66 -17.47 -11.40 -31.34
CA ALA A 66 -16.94 -10.15 -30.79
C ALA A 66 -15.47 -10.02 -31.18
N ASP A 67 -14.96 -8.79 -31.24
CA ASP A 67 -13.52 -8.53 -31.32
C ASP A 67 -12.93 -8.65 -29.90
N VAL A 68 -12.31 -9.78 -29.56
CA VAL A 68 -11.76 -10.01 -28.22
C VAL A 68 -10.29 -9.66 -28.09
N ASN A 69 -9.60 -9.37 -29.20
CA ASN A 69 -8.19 -9.01 -29.21
C ASN A 69 -7.94 -7.53 -29.54
N GLY A 70 -8.98 -6.77 -29.87
CA GLY A 70 -8.94 -5.34 -30.18
C GLY A 70 -8.41 -5.01 -31.58
N ASP A 71 -8.33 -5.98 -32.50
CA ASP A 71 -7.78 -5.78 -33.85
C ASP A 71 -8.83 -5.32 -34.88
N SER A 72 -10.05 -5.06 -34.41
CA SER A 72 -11.23 -4.67 -35.19
C SER A 72 -11.70 -5.69 -36.23
N LYS A 73 -11.29 -6.95 -36.07
CA LYS A 73 -11.85 -8.08 -36.80
C LYS A 73 -12.67 -8.90 -35.82
N LEU A 74 -13.83 -9.36 -36.29
CA LEU A 74 -14.71 -10.14 -35.45
C LEU A 74 -14.17 -11.56 -35.27
N ASP A 75 -14.07 -11.99 -34.02
CA ASP A 75 -13.66 -13.32 -33.62
C ASP A 75 -14.87 -14.22 -33.36
N ILE A 76 -14.67 -15.54 -33.46
CA ILE A 76 -15.68 -16.53 -33.08
C ILE A 76 -15.41 -17.02 -31.67
N LEU A 77 -16.45 -17.02 -30.85
CA LEU A 77 -16.43 -17.57 -29.50
C LEU A 77 -17.41 -18.73 -29.41
N THR A 78 -17.03 -19.82 -28.75
CA THR A 78 -17.85 -21.05 -28.66
C THR A 78 -17.95 -21.57 -27.23
N ALA A 79 -19.17 -21.95 -26.82
CA ALA A 79 -19.40 -22.73 -25.61
C ALA A 79 -19.24 -24.22 -25.93
N ASN A 80 -18.15 -24.85 -25.48
CA ASN A 80 -17.84 -26.24 -25.80
C ASN A 80 -18.37 -27.19 -24.73
N TYR A 81 -19.61 -27.65 -24.92
CA TYR A 81 -20.34 -28.53 -24.02
C TYR A 81 -19.58 -29.83 -23.70
N GLY A 82 -18.91 -30.41 -24.71
CA GLY A 82 -18.22 -31.70 -24.58
C GLY A 82 -16.88 -31.63 -23.85
N SER A 83 -16.21 -30.47 -23.83
CA SER A 83 -14.83 -30.33 -23.35
C SER A 83 -14.65 -29.41 -22.13
N SER A 84 -15.73 -28.91 -21.53
CA SER A 84 -15.66 -28.00 -20.36
C SER A 84 -14.76 -26.77 -20.62
N SER A 85 -14.94 -26.15 -21.78
CA SER A 85 -14.11 -25.02 -22.22
C SER A 85 -14.91 -23.99 -23.01
N ALA A 86 -14.41 -22.77 -23.10
CA ALA A 86 -14.77 -21.80 -24.13
C ALA A 86 -13.69 -21.79 -25.23
N GLY A 87 -14.07 -21.81 -26.50
CA GLY A 87 -13.14 -21.73 -27.62
C GLY A 87 -13.15 -20.34 -28.26
N VAL A 88 -11.98 -19.79 -28.57
CA VAL A 88 -11.80 -18.51 -29.28
C VAL A 88 -11.06 -18.76 -30.59
N LEU A 89 -11.64 -18.35 -31.72
CA LEU A 89 -11.01 -18.40 -33.04
C LEU A 89 -10.86 -16.97 -33.56
N LEU A 90 -9.62 -16.51 -33.68
CA LEU A 90 -9.36 -15.13 -34.10
C LEU A 90 -9.68 -14.91 -35.58
N GLY A 91 -10.41 -13.85 -35.89
CA GLY A 91 -10.82 -13.48 -37.23
C GLY A 91 -9.69 -12.88 -38.05
N THR A 92 -9.67 -13.15 -39.36
CA THR A 92 -8.74 -12.47 -40.28
C THR A 92 -9.34 -11.21 -40.90
N GLY A 93 -10.63 -10.95 -40.68
CA GLY A 93 -11.39 -9.88 -41.33
C GLY A 93 -11.76 -10.17 -42.78
N THR A 94 -11.55 -11.41 -43.26
CA THR A 94 -11.89 -11.83 -44.62
C THR A 94 -12.88 -13.00 -44.63
N GLY A 95 -13.58 -13.23 -43.51
CA GLY A 95 -14.43 -14.40 -43.32
C GLY A 95 -13.68 -15.71 -43.05
N THR A 96 -12.37 -15.64 -42.79
CA THR A 96 -11.55 -16.78 -42.36
C THR A 96 -11.06 -16.61 -40.92
N PHE A 97 -10.72 -17.72 -40.26
CA PHE A 97 -10.41 -17.73 -38.83
C PHE A 97 -9.15 -18.57 -38.55
N GLY A 98 -8.39 -18.14 -37.55
CA GLY A 98 -7.21 -18.82 -37.06
C GLY A 98 -7.53 -20.12 -36.32
N THR A 99 -6.48 -20.76 -35.80
CA THR A 99 -6.62 -21.95 -34.95
C THR A 99 -7.30 -21.59 -33.63
N VAL A 100 -8.20 -22.45 -33.17
CA VAL A 100 -8.90 -22.27 -31.88
C VAL A 100 -7.93 -22.26 -30.70
N THR A 101 -8.15 -21.34 -29.77
CA THR A 101 -7.58 -21.36 -28.43
C THR A 101 -8.68 -21.76 -27.45
N ALA A 102 -8.45 -22.79 -26.64
CA ALA A 102 -9.43 -23.27 -25.67
C ALA A 102 -9.08 -22.79 -24.26
N PHE A 103 -10.06 -22.18 -23.59
CA PHE A 103 -9.97 -21.72 -22.21
C PHE A 103 -10.82 -22.62 -21.31
N SER A 104 -10.23 -23.16 -20.25
CA SER A 104 -10.96 -23.99 -19.29
C SER A 104 -12.02 -23.17 -18.57
N THR A 105 -13.24 -23.69 -18.47
CA THR A 105 -14.30 -23.09 -17.65
C THR A 105 -14.38 -23.73 -16.26
N GLY A 106 -13.49 -24.68 -15.95
CA GLY A 106 -13.50 -25.51 -14.74
C GLY A 106 -13.89 -26.96 -15.02
N ALA A 107 -13.72 -27.83 -14.03
CA ALA A 107 -14.05 -29.25 -14.18
C ALA A 107 -15.56 -29.49 -14.21
N ASN A 108 -16.01 -30.36 -15.13
CA ASN A 108 -17.40 -30.82 -15.27
C ASN A 108 -18.42 -29.70 -15.49
N THR A 109 -18.06 -28.67 -16.24
CA THR A 109 -18.90 -27.48 -16.41
C THR A 109 -19.89 -27.61 -17.56
N SER A 110 -19.53 -28.34 -18.63
CA SER A 110 -20.34 -28.48 -19.85
C SER A 110 -21.04 -27.17 -20.25
N PRO A 111 -20.25 -26.13 -20.64
CA PRO A 111 -20.79 -24.83 -20.98
C PRO A 111 -21.75 -24.98 -22.16
N PHE A 112 -22.99 -24.53 -21.97
CA PHE A 112 -24.04 -24.59 -23.00
C PHE A 112 -24.42 -23.21 -23.52
N GLY A 113 -23.98 -22.14 -22.83
CA GLY A 113 -24.12 -20.79 -23.33
C GLY A 113 -22.89 -19.91 -23.14
N ILE A 114 -22.77 -18.89 -23.99
CA ILE A 114 -21.67 -17.91 -24.00
C ILE A 114 -22.19 -16.50 -24.28
N ALA A 115 -21.72 -15.54 -23.50
CA ALA A 115 -21.95 -14.12 -23.71
C ALA A 115 -20.63 -13.36 -23.62
N VAL A 116 -20.60 -12.16 -24.21
CA VAL A 116 -19.43 -11.29 -24.21
C VAL A 116 -19.82 -9.94 -23.63
N ALA A 117 -19.09 -9.48 -22.62
CA ALA A 117 -19.26 -8.15 -22.01
C ALA A 117 -18.00 -7.80 -21.22
N ASP A 118 -17.68 -6.51 -21.11
CA ASP A 118 -16.71 -6.03 -20.12
C ASP A 118 -17.35 -6.04 -18.74
N VAL A 119 -17.02 -7.03 -17.89
CA VAL A 119 -17.64 -7.19 -16.56
C VAL A 119 -16.79 -6.64 -15.42
N ASN A 120 -15.51 -6.39 -15.67
CA ASN A 120 -14.59 -5.83 -14.68
C ASN A 120 -14.33 -4.33 -14.88
N GLY A 121 -14.91 -3.72 -15.93
CA GLY A 121 -14.80 -2.31 -16.26
C GLY A 121 -13.45 -1.93 -16.87
N ASP A 122 -12.69 -2.89 -17.37
CA ASP A 122 -11.36 -2.66 -17.92
C ASP A 122 -11.36 -2.32 -19.42
N SER A 123 -12.54 -2.25 -20.04
CA SER A 123 -12.81 -2.02 -21.47
C SER A 123 -12.45 -3.18 -22.41
N ARG A 124 -12.02 -4.33 -21.88
CA ARG A 124 -11.85 -5.56 -22.68
C ARG A 124 -13.12 -6.40 -22.61
N PRO A 125 -13.58 -6.97 -23.73
CA PRO A 125 -14.68 -7.91 -23.69
C PRO A 125 -14.26 -9.20 -22.98
N ASP A 126 -14.89 -9.51 -21.85
CA ASP A 126 -14.75 -10.76 -21.12
C ASP A 126 -15.72 -11.82 -21.66
N LEU A 127 -15.40 -13.09 -21.42
CA LEU A 127 -16.28 -14.21 -21.77
C LEU A 127 -17.05 -14.67 -20.54
N LEU A 128 -18.37 -14.75 -20.67
CA LEU A 128 -19.25 -15.32 -19.65
C LEU A 128 -19.79 -16.65 -20.14
N THR A 129 -19.77 -17.67 -19.29
CA THR A 129 -20.32 -18.99 -19.63
C THR A 129 -21.45 -19.40 -18.70
N ALA A 130 -22.48 -20.02 -19.26
CA ALA A 130 -23.51 -20.73 -18.50
C ALA A 130 -23.14 -22.23 -18.48
N ASN A 131 -22.88 -22.76 -17.29
CA ASN A 131 -22.32 -24.11 -17.11
C ASN A 131 -23.41 -25.07 -16.63
N TYR A 132 -23.88 -25.93 -17.54
CA TYR A 132 -24.96 -26.89 -17.25
C TYR A 132 -24.50 -28.01 -16.32
N GLY A 133 -23.28 -28.51 -16.51
CA GLY A 133 -22.79 -29.73 -15.84
C GLY A 133 -22.63 -29.60 -14.33
N ASN A 134 -22.44 -28.39 -13.82
CA ASN A 134 -22.23 -28.11 -12.40
C ASN A 134 -23.09 -26.97 -11.84
N SER A 135 -24.12 -26.53 -12.58
CA SER A 135 -25.06 -25.47 -12.17
C SER A 135 -24.36 -24.16 -11.77
N SER A 136 -23.38 -23.72 -12.56
CA SER A 136 -22.61 -22.50 -12.28
C SER A 136 -22.60 -21.52 -13.47
N ALA A 137 -22.10 -20.31 -13.22
CA ALA A 137 -21.68 -19.38 -14.25
C ALA A 137 -20.16 -19.19 -14.17
N GLY A 138 -19.50 -19.07 -15.32
CA GLY A 138 -18.08 -18.77 -15.43
C GLY A 138 -17.84 -17.35 -15.91
N VAL A 139 -16.80 -16.70 -15.39
CA VAL A 139 -16.25 -15.45 -15.92
C VAL A 139 -14.80 -15.70 -16.29
N LEU A 140 -14.49 -15.56 -17.57
CA LEU A 140 -13.16 -15.67 -18.12
C LEU A 140 -12.70 -14.26 -18.46
N LEU A 141 -11.90 -13.68 -17.57
CA LEU A 141 -11.39 -12.32 -17.74
C LEU A 141 -10.43 -12.26 -18.91
N ASN A 142 -10.66 -11.30 -19.80
CA ASN A 142 -9.75 -11.02 -20.88
C ASN A 142 -8.50 -10.33 -20.33
N THR A 143 -7.37 -11.04 -20.42
CA THR A 143 -6.08 -10.58 -19.91
C THR A 143 -5.12 -10.20 -21.04
N THR A 144 -5.59 -10.12 -22.29
CA THR A 144 -4.77 -9.58 -23.38
C THR A 144 -4.30 -8.19 -22.97
N PRO A 145 -2.99 -7.90 -22.98
CA PRO A 145 -2.50 -6.59 -22.58
C PRO A 145 -3.19 -5.52 -23.41
N TYR A 146 -3.82 -4.54 -22.77
CA TYR A 146 -4.06 -3.27 -23.44
C TYR A 146 -2.69 -2.77 -23.84
N LEU A 147 -2.44 -2.76 -25.13
CA LEU A 147 -1.26 -2.15 -25.70
C LEU A 147 -1.48 -0.64 -25.67
N ASN A 148 -1.61 -0.02 -24.49
CA ASN A 148 -1.76 1.44 -24.33
C ASN A 148 -0.50 2.12 -24.89
N ASN A 149 -0.51 2.35 -26.18
CA ASN A 149 0.64 2.72 -26.98
C ASN A 149 0.33 4.02 -27.69
N ALA A 150 1.39 4.74 -28.00
CA ALA A 150 1.33 5.91 -28.82
C ALA A 150 2.05 5.65 -30.12
N LEU A 151 1.59 6.31 -31.18
CA LEU A 151 2.29 6.31 -32.46
C LEU A 151 3.27 7.48 -32.50
N VAL A 152 4.54 7.17 -32.77
CA VAL A 152 5.61 8.18 -32.89
C VAL A 152 5.66 8.69 -34.32
N PHE A 153 5.55 10.01 -34.48
CA PHE A 153 5.77 10.73 -35.72
C PHE A 153 7.17 11.35 -35.66
N ASP A 154 7.99 11.07 -36.66
CA ASP A 154 9.41 11.42 -36.66
C ASP A 154 9.71 12.89 -37.03
N GLY A 155 8.71 13.63 -37.50
CA GLY A 155 8.85 15.01 -37.96
C GLY A 155 9.33 15.20 -39.39
N SER A 156 9.48 14.12 -40.17
CA SER A 156 9.99 14.15 -41.53
C SER A 156 8.86 13.98 -42.55
N ASP A 157 8.17 12.85 -42.51
CA ASP A 157 7.19 12.45 -43.53
C ASP A 157 6.13 11.45 -43.05
N ASP A 158 6.11 11.11 -41.76
CA ASP A 158 5.09 10.25 -41.14
C ASP A 158 3.70 10.93 -41.18
N TYR A 159 2.70 10.23 -41.73
CA TYR A 159 1.31 10.67 -41.66
C TYR A 159 0.30 9.53 -41.72
N VAL A 160 -0.88 9.77 -41.14
CA VAL A 160 -2.01 8.83 -41.20
C VAL A 160 -3.14 9.46 -42.00
N SER A 161 -3.56 8.79 -43.08
CA SER A 161 -4.69 9.22 -43.90
C SER A 161 -5.95 8.45 -43.50
N LEU A 162 -6.97 9.14 -43.00
CA LEU A 162 -8.18 8.54 -42.39
C LEU A 162 -9.31 8.28 -43.42
N SER A 163 -8.94 8.22 -44.70
CA SER A 163 -9.77 8.06 -45.90
C SER A 163 -10.71 9.23 -46.25
N THR A 164 -11.03 9.31 -47.54
CA THR A 164 -11.42 10.51 -48.30
C THR A 164 -12.90 10.53 -48.72
N ALA A 165 -13.78 9.75 -48.05
CA ALA A 165 -15.16 9.54 -48.52
C ALA A 165 -16.21 9.39 -47.39
N ALA A 166 -15.95 9.91 -46.20
CA ALA A 166 -16.84 9.73 -45.07
C ALA A 166 -17.96 10.80 -45.06
N SER A 167 -19.19 10.38 -45.35
CA SER A 167 -20.42 11.15 -45.08
C SER A 167 -20.61 11.49 -43.59
N SER A 168 -19.73 11.00 -42.71
CA SER A 168 -19.76 11.19 -41.26
C SER A 168 -18.82 12.26 -40.70
N LEU A 169 -17.92 12.85 -41.51
CA LEU A 169 -17.09 13.97 -41.05
C LEU A 169 -17.95 15.25 -40.85
N PRO A 170 -17.55 16.17 -39.95
CA PRO A 170 -18.18 17.49 -39.86
C PRO A 170 -18.15 18.21 -41.22
N THR A 171 -19.30 18.71 -41.66
CA THR A 171 -19.45 19.44 -42.93
C THR A 171 -20.21 20.74 -42.74
N GLY A 172 -20.02 21.67 -43.67
CA GLY A 172 -20.48 23.04 -43.52
C GLY A 172 -19.89 23.68 -42.27
N ASN A 173 -20.62 24.63 -41.69
CA ASN A 173 -20.26 25.33 -40.47
C ASN A 173 -20.93 24.69 -39.25
N ALA A 174 -20.93 23.37 -39.18
CA ALA A 174 -21.48 22.64 -38.04
C ALA A 174 -20.50 22.63 -36.86
N ASP A 175 -21.03 22.41 -35.66
CA ASP A 175 -20.21 22.22 -34.46
C ASP A 175 -19.32 20.97 -34.59
N PHE A 176 -18.13 21.01 -34.02
CA PHE A 176 -17.30 19.82 -33.87
C PHE A 176 -16.38 19.94 -32.65
N THR A 177 -15.85 18.79 -32.23
CA THR A 177 -14.74 18.72 -31.27
C THR A 177 -13.69 17.76 -31.77
N TYR A 178 -12.42 18.20 -31.78
CA TYR A 178 -11.26 17.34 -31.97
C TYR A 178 -10.55 17.20 -30.63
N GLU A 179 -10.13 16.00 -30.27
CA GLU A 179 -9.27 15.75 -29.10
C GLU A 179 -8.16 14.75 -29.40
N SER A 180 -7.04 14.86 -28.68
CA SER A 180 -5.95 13.90 -28.72
C SER A 180 -5.02 14.08 -27.52
N TRP A 181 -4.28 13.04 -27.17
CA TRP A 181 -3.05 13.19 -26.39
C TRP A 181 -1.87 13.46 -27.32
N TYR A 182 -1.04 14.43 -26.94
CA TYR A 182 0.22 14.72 -27.63
C TYR A 182 1.39 14.76 -26.65
N TYR A 183 2.44 14.02 -26.98
CA TYR A 183 3.73 14.12 -26.31
C TYR A 183 4.64 15.08 -27.08
N ASN A 184 4.99 16.21 -26.45
CA ASN A 184 5.94 17.17 -27.02
C ASN A 184 7.38 16.75 -26.69
N PRO A 185 8.19 16.28 -27.66
CA PRO A 185 9.57 15.88 -27.41
C PRO A 185 10.52 17.07 -27.18
N GLY A 186 10.09 18.29 -27.51
CA GLY A 186 10.95 19.48 -27.53
C GLY A 186 11.72 19.64 -28.84
N GLY A 187 12.41 20.78 -28.99
CA GLY A 187 13.23 21.05 -30.19
C GLY A 187 12.45 21.30 -31.48
N LEU A 188 11.13 21.49 -31.39
CA LEU A 188 10.26 21.78 -32.54
C LEU A 188 10.50 23.21 -33.04
N THR A 189 10.64 23.38 -34.36
CA THR A 189 10.80 24.68 -35.02
C THR A 189 9.74 24.83 -36.10
N GLY A 190 9.21 26.05 -36.32
CA GLY A 190 8.11 26.25 -37.26
C GLY A 190 6.81 25.55 -36.86
N ASP A 191 5.74 25.78 -37.62
CA ASP A 191 4.44 25.18 -37.33
C ASP A 191 4.45 23.67 -37.63
N ARG A 192 3.80 22.90 -36.77
CA ARG A 192 3.78 21.42 -36.84
C ARG A 192 2.36 20.93 -36.66
N TRP A 193 1.78 20.31 -37.69
CA TRP A 193 0.35 20.00 -37.70
C TRP A 193 0.10 18.57 -37.24
N MET A 194 -0.66 18.45 -36.15
CA MET A 194 -1.08 17.17 -35.59
C MET A 194 -2.27 16.63 -36.36
N SER A 195 -3.20 17.51 -36.76
CA SER A 195 -4.38 17.14 -37.51
C SER A 195 -4.81 18.20 -38.53
N TRP A 196 -5.43 17.72 -39.60
CA TRP A 196 -5.95 18.53 -40.69
C TRP A 196 -7.23 17.90 -41.22
N PHE A 197 -8.31 18.68 -41.34
CA PHE A 197 -9.56 18.23 -41.96
C PHE A 197 -10.14 19.30 -42.89
N GLY A 198 -10.33 18.94 -44.16
CA GLY A 198 -10.81 19.86 -45.20
C GLY A 198 -10.59 19.34 -46.62
N THR A 199 -10.52 20.24 -47.61
CA THR A 199 -10.06 19.90 -48.97
C THR A 199 -8.99 20.88 -49.45
N PRO A 200 -7.89 20.41 -50.07
CA PRO A 200 -6.88 21.32 -50.60
C PRO A 200 -7.40 22.19 -51.76
N SER A 201 -8.45 21.75 -52.45
CA SER A 201 -9.03 22.43 -53.63
C SER A 201 -9.82 23.69 -53.30
N THR A 202 -10.34 23.83 -52.07
CA THR A 202 -11.19 24.97 -51.67
C THR A 202 -10.52 25.89 -50.66
N ASN A 203 -9.26 25.64 -50.30
CA ASN A 203 -8.58 26.38 -49.23
C ASN A 203 -9.47 26.52 -47.98
N THR A 204 -10.16 25.44 -47.61
CA THR A 204 -11.00 25.42 -46.41
C THR A 204 -10.68 24.17 -45.62
N ALA A 205 -10.06 24.39 -44.47
CA ALA A 205 -9.69 23.36 -43.53
C ALA A 205 -9.68 23.93 -42.12
N ALA A 206 -9.86 23.05 -41.15
CA ALA A 206 -9.45 23.32 -39.79
C ALA A 206 -8.22 22.46 -39.46
N ILE A 207 -7.23 23.12 -38.88
CA ILE A 207 -5.90 22.56 -38.69
C ILE A 207 -5.50 22.78 -37.24
N ILE A 208 -5.06 21.73 -36.58
CA ILE A 208 -4.69 21.75 -35.17
C ILE A 208 -3.25 21.28 -35.05
N GLY A 209 -2.46 22.01 -34.28
CA GLY A 209 -1.06 21.64 -34.09
C GLY A 209 -0.31 22.55 -33.14
N TYR A 210 1.01 22.52 -33.29
CA TYR A 210 1.96 23.27 -32.49
C TYR A 210 2.41 24.53 -33.24
N ASP A 211 2.35 25.66 -32.56
CA ASP A 211 2.89 26.94 -33.01
C ASP A 211 4.40 27.00 -32.77
N GLY A 212 5.18 27.01 -33.85
CA GLY A 212 6.64 27.07 -33.77
C GLY A 212 7.18 28.35 -33.14
N ALA A 213 6.42 29.44 -33.23
CA ALA A 213 6.85 30.75 -32.74
C ALA A 213 6.66 30.89 -31.23
N THR A 214 5.58 30.32 -30.68
CA THR A 214 5.19 30.53 -29.27
C THR A 214 5.29 29.28 -28.41
N GLY A 215 5.42 28.10 -29.02
CA GLY A 215 5.43 26.82 -28.31
C GLY A 215 4.06 26.35 -27.82
N ARG A 216 2.99 26.82 -28.44
CA ARG A 216 1.60 26.68 -27.96
C ARG A 216 0.74 25.85 -28.90
N VAL A 217 -0.45 25.46 -28.46
CA VAL A 217 -1.44 24.82 -29.33
C VAL A 217 -2.03 25.90 -30.24
N LYS A 218 -2.14 25.61 -31.53
CA LYS A 218 -2.73 26.47 -32.55
C LYS A 218 -3.87 25.75 -33.24
N PHE A 219 -4.99 26.46 -33.38
CA PHE A 219 -6.10 26.14 -34.26
C PHE A 219 -6.14 27.17 -35.38
N ASN A 220 -5.84 26.73 -36.60
CA ASN A 220 -5.89 27.55 -37.80
C ASN A 220 -7.21 27.33 -38.53
N HIS A 221 -7.97 28.42 -38.68
CA HIS A 221 -9.12 28.49 -39.58
C HIS A 221 -8.63 29.01 -40.93
N TYR A 222 -8.26 28.08 -41.82
CA TYR A 222 -7.53 28.39 -43.05
C TYR A 222 -8.24 29.40 -43.98
N ALA A 223 -9.58 29.41 -43.98
CA ALA A 223 -10.39 30.31 -44.81
C ALA A 223 -10.55 31.74 -44.27
N ALA A 224 -10.38 31.97 -42.95
CA ALA A 224 -10.66 33.25 -42.31
C ALA A 224 -9.42 34.10 -41.98
N GLY A 225 -8.21 33.53 -42.12
CA GLY A 225 -6.94 34.24 -41.91
C GLY A 225 -6.61 34.59 -40.45
N ASN A 226 -7.38 34.09 -39.48
CA ASN A 226 -7.11 34.26 -38.05
C ASN A 226 -6.80 32.91 -37.41
N ASP A 227 -5.72 32.88 -36.61
CA ASP A 227 -5.31 31.72 -35.82
C ASP A 227 -5.74 31.91 -34.37
N LEU A 228 -6.34 30.88 -33.78
CA LEU A 228 -6.47 30.78 -32.34
C LEU A 228 -5.25 30.07 -31.77
N THR A 229 -4.46 30.76 -30.96
CA THR A 229 -3.34 30.16 -30.23
C THR A 229 -3.66 30.15 -28.73
N SER A 230 -3.37 29.03 -28.05
CA SER A 230 -3.59 28.93 -26.60
C SER A 230 -2.82 30.01 -25.84
N ASN A 231 -3.22 30.31 -24.60
CA ASN A 231 -2.41 31.14 -23.69
C ASN A 231 -1.41 30.31 -22.86
N VAL A 232 -1.51 28.98 -22.91
CA VAL A 232 -0.61 28.03 -22.24
C VAL A 232 0.38 27.43 -23.24
N VAL A 233 1.66 27.31 -22.83
CA VAL A 233 2.74 26.64 -23.56
C VAL A 233 2.62 25.12 -23.39
N LEU A 234 2.81 24.38 -24.48
CA LEU A 234 2.87 22.92 -24.45
C LEU A 234 4.15 22.46 -23.72
N PRO A 235 4.05 21.78 -22.57
CA PRO A 235 5.22 21.40 -21.80
C PRO A 235 6.10 20.42 -22.57
N THR A 236 7.40 20.70 -22.63
CA THR A 236 8.40 19.78 -23.22
C THR A 236 8.60 18.54 -22.36
N GLY A 237 8.79 17.40 -23.02
CA GLY A 237 9.03 16.11 -22.39
C GLY A 237 7.80 15.52 -21.70
N LYS A 238 6.61 16.06 -21.97
CA LYS A 238 5.36 15.63 -21.33
C LYS A 238 4.24 15.37 -22.32
N TRP A 239 3.37 14.46 -21.92
CA TRP A 239 2.04 14.27 -22.44
C TRP A 239 1.13 15.44 -22.05
N SER A 240 0.31 15.89 -22.99
CA SER A 240 -0.77 16.83 -22.74
C SER A 240 -1.99 16.46 -23.55
N HIS A 241 -3.16 16.46 -22.90
CA HIS A 241 -4.42 16.33 -23.59
C HIS A 241 -4.77 17.67 -24.22
N LEU A 242 -5.10 17.67 -25.50
CA LEU A 242 -5.54 18.86 -26.22
C LEU A 242 -6.93 18.59 -26.80
N ALA A 243 -7.82 19.56 -26.67
CA ALA A 243 -9.11 19.55 -27.33
C ALA A 243 -9.42 20.90 -27.96
N VAL A 244 -9.98 20.89 -29.15
CA VAL A 244 -10.45 22.07 -29.87
C VAL A 244 -11.94 21.92 -30.14
N VAL A 245 -12.73 22.89 -29.66
CA VAL A 245 -14.19 22.91 -29.82
C VAL A 245 -14.54 24.07 -30.74
N TRP A 246 -15.21 23.78 -31.87
CA TRP A 246 -15.79 24.79 -32.74
C TRP A 246 -17.29 24.86 -32.55
N HIS A 247 -17.78 26.09 -32.36
CA HIS A 247 -19.19 26.41 -32.24
C HIS A 247 -19.64 27.12 -33.50
N GLY A 248 -20.20 26.37 -34.43
CA GLY A 248 -20.60 26.86 -35.75
C GLY A 248 -21.61 28.00 -35.68
N THR A 249 -22.61 27.90 -34.81
CA THR A 249 -23.64 28.96 -34.70
C THR A 249 -23.07 30.23 -34.05
N ALA A 250 -22.21 30.09 -33.04
CA ALA A 250 -21.63 31.21 -32.32
C ALA A 250 -20.40 31.82 -33.03
N LEU A 251 -19.82 31.10 -34.00
CA LEU A 251 -18.56 31.43 -34.67
C LEU A 251 -17.41 31.61 -33.66
N THR A 252 -17.35 30.73 -32.66
CA THR A 252 -16.28 30.72 -31.67
C THR A 252 -15.50 29.42 -31.73
N ALA A 253 -14.21 29.48 -31.39
CA ALA A 253 -13.40 28.31 -31.12
C ALA A 253 -12.81 28.37 -29.72
N ASP A 254 -12.77 27.23 -29.05
CA ASP A 254 -12.13 27.05 -27.75
C ASP A 254 -10.97 26.05 -27.86
N ILE A 255 -9.85 26.34 -27.21
CA ILE A 255 -8.78 25.37 -26.95
C ILE A 255 -8.82 25.01 -25.47
N TYR A 256 -8.86 23.70 -25.19
CA TYR A 256 -8.65 23.12 -23.87
C TYR A 256 -7.30 22.41 -23.82
N LEU A 257 -6.58 22.58 -22.72
CA LEU A 257 -5.33 21.85 -22.43
C LEU A 257 -5.48 21.15 -21.07
N ASN A 258 -5.24 19.84 -21.04
CA ASN A 258 -5.40 18.99 -19.87
C ASN A 258 -6.78 19.16 -19.21
N GLY A 259 -7.84 19.22 -20.04
CA GLY A 259 -9.23 19.39 -19.62
C GLY A 259 -9.61 20.80 -19.12
N THR A 260 -8.68 21.76 -19.12
CA THR A 260 -8.94 23.15 -18.69
C THR A 260 -9.01 24.08 -19.89
N LEU A 261 -9.97 25.01 -19.93
CA LEU A 261 -10.07 26.01 -21.01
C LEU A 261 -8.80 26.87 -21.01
N ALA A 262 -8.06 26.82 -22.11
CA ALA A 262 -6.88 27.63 -22.32
C ALA A 262 -7.24 28.95 -23.01
N GLN A 263 -8.02 28.93 -24.09
CA GLN A 263 -8.33 30.17 -24.82
C GLN A 263 -9.61 30.04 -25.65
N THR A 264 -10.31 31.16 -25.82
CA THR A 264 -11.44 31.31 -26.74
C THR A 264 -11.13 32.38 -27.77
N LEU A 265 -11.57 32.20 -29.02
CA LEU A 265 -11.53 33.24 -30.06
C LEU A 265 -12.86 33.34 -30.78
N GLN A 266 -13.33 34.57 -30.98
CA GLN A 266 -14.49 34.90 -31.82
C GLN A 266 -14.03 35.15 -33.25
N TYR A 267 -14.71 34.54 -34.21
CA TYR A 267 -14.48 34.70 -35.64
C TYR A 267 -15.56 35.56 -36.29
N SER A 268 -15.17 36.25 -37.36
CA SER A 268 -16.07 37.06 -38.20
C SER A 268 -16.65 36.26 -39.37
N ALA A 269 -16.22 35.02 -39.58
CA ALA A 269 -16.61 34.17 -40.70
C ALA A 269 -16.84 32.71 -40.29
N ALA A 270 -17.73 32.05 -41.02
CA ALA A 270 -18.06 30.63 -40.89
C ALA A 270 -16.93 29.73 -41.42
N LEU A 271 -16.67 28.62 -40.71
CA LEU A 271 -15.78 27.55 -41.14
C LEU A 271 -16.58 26.55 -41.99
N ASN A 272 -16.66 26.78 -43.29
CA ASN A 272 -17.51 25.99 -44.19
C ASN A 272 -16.80 24.72 -44.69
N LEU A 273 -16.71 23.71 -43.84
CA LEU A 273 -16.01 22.47 -44.19
C LEU A 273 -16.68 21.77 -45.39
N PRO A 274 -15.90 21.31 -46.38
CA PRO A 274 -16.43 20.68 -47.60
C PRO A 274 -17.01 19.29 -47.33
N SER A 275 -18.03 18.90 -48.09
CA SER A 275 -18.48 17.51 -48.14
C SER A 275 -17.44 16.65 -48.90
N GLY A 276 -17.04 15.52 -48.32
CA GLY A 276 -16.02 14.64 -48.91
C GLY A 276 -14.57 15.10 -48.72
N GLY A 277 -14.28 15.84 -47.64
CA GLY A 277 -12.92 16.24 -47.28
C GLY A 277 -12.00 15.08 -46.86
N THR A 278 -10.69 15.35 -46.79
CA THR A 278 -9.70 14.43 -46.21
C THR A 278 -9.52 14.75 -44.73
N PHE A 279 -9.42 13.72 -43.89
CA PHE A 279 -8.94 13.86 -42.52
C PHE A 279 -7.56 13.19 -42.44
N GLN A 280 -6.55 13.96 -42.06
CA GLN A 280 -5.16 13.54 -42.00
C GLN A 280 -4.54 13.89 -40.66
N LEU A 281 -3.71 12.99 -40.14
CA LEU A 281 -2.90 13.20 -38.95
C LEU A 281 -1.42 13.25 -39.31
N GLY A 282 -0.65 14.01 -38.55
CA GLY A 282 0.81 14.04 -38.62
C GLY A 282 1.42 15.06 -39.57
N THR A 283 0.65 15.58 -40.55
CA THR A 283 1.16 16.60 -41.48
C THR A 283 0.04 17.35 -42.20
N PHE A 284 0.39 18.42 -42.91
CA PHE A 284 -0.49 19.10 -43.87
C PHE A 284 -0.60 18.27 -45.16
N VAL A 285 -1.81 18.12 -45.70
CA VAL A 285 -2.04 17.35 -46.93
C VAL A 285 -1.18 17.89 -48.07
N GLY A 286 -0.27 17.07 -48.57
CA GLY A 286 0.62 17.40 -49.69
C GLY A 286 1.82 18.30 -49.36
N ASN A 287 2.14 18.55 -48.08
CA ASN A 287 3.32 19.34 -47.69
C ASN A 287 4.03 18.79 -46.45
N SER A 288 5.19 18.16 -46.65
CA SER A 288 6.01 17.59 -45.56
C SER A 288 6.75 18.61 -44.69
N SER A 289 6.73 19.91 -45.03
CA SER A 289 7.41 20.95 -44.24
C SER A 289 6.79 21.17 -42.84
N TYR A 290 5.59 20.62 -42.64
CA TYR A 290 4.80 20.78 -41.42
C TYR A 290 4.60 19.47 -40.64
N CYS A 291 5.36 18.42 -40.97
CA CYS A 291 5.27 17.13 -40.28
C CYS A 291 5.52 17.28 -38.79
N VAL A 292 4.64 16.73 -37.95
CA VAL A 292 4.78 16.79 -36.50
C VAL A 292 5.88 15.84 -36.05
N ASN A 293 6.74 16.29 -35.13
CA ASN A 293 7.60 15.40 -34.36
C ASN A 293 6.98 15.24 -32.97
N GLY A 294 6.78 14.00 -32.53
CA GLY A 294 6.23 13.70 -31.23
C GLY A 294 5.45 12.40 -31.23
N ARG A 295 4.52 12.27 -30.29
CA ARG A 295 3.69 11.08 -30.17
C ARG A 295 2.23 11.48 -30.08
N LEU A 296 1.37 10.81 -30.82
CA LEU A 296 -0.07 10.97 -30.71
C LEU A 296 -0.68 9.71 -30.13
N ASP A 297 -1.73 9.94 -29.35
CA ASP A 297 -2.53 8.90 -28.73
C ASP A 297 -4.00 9.39 -28.60
N GLU A 298 -4.96 8.47 -28.54
CA GLU A 298 -6.39 8.73 -28.26
C GLU A 298 -7.01 9.85 -29.12
N VAL A 299 -6.78 9.83 -30.44
CA VAL A 299 -7.33 10.84 -31.35
C VAL A 299 -8.82 10.59 -31.59
N ARG A 300 -9.65 11.60 -31.30
CA ARG A 300 -11.10 11.53 -31.52
C ARG A 300 -11.66 12.76 -32.21
N LEU A 301 -12.74 12.55 -32.95
CA LEU A 301 -13.50 13.60 -33.61
C LEU A 301 -14.99 13.41 -33.35
N TYR A 302 -15.65 14.49 -32.92
CA TYR A 302 -17.08 14.55 -32.65
C TYR A 302 -17.77 15.55 -33.57
N THR A 303 -19.03 15.28 -33.91
CA THR A 303 -19.92 16.17 -34.68
C THR A 303 -20.72 17.12 -33.78
N THR A 304 -20.22 17.40 -32.59
CA THR A 304 -20.86 18.27 -31.61
C THR A 304 -19.80 19.06 -30.85
N ALA A 305 -20.20 20.21 -30.30
CA ALA A 305 -19.37 20.98 -29.39
C ALA A 305 -19.43 20.37 -27.98
N LEU A 306 -18.37 19.70 -27.56
CA LEU A 306 -18.29 19.11 -26.23
C LEU A 306 -18.16 20.19 -25.16
N THR A 307 -18.77 19.94 -24.01
CA THR A 307 -18.57 20.78 -22.84
C THR A 307 -17.23 20.48 -22.17
N ALA A 308 -16.72 21.41 -21.36
CA ALA A 308 -15.53 21.18 -20.54
C ALA A 308 -15.67 19.92 -19.65
N ALA A 309 -16.88 19.64 -19.15
CA ALA A 309 -17.15 18.46 -18.33
C ALA A 309 -17.04 17.16 -19.13
N ASN A 310 -17.53 17.13 -20.38
CA ASN A 310 -17.36 15.97 -21.25
C ASN A 310 -15.88 15.71 -21.56
N ILE A 311 -15.11 16.76 -21.88
CA ILE A 311 -13.68 16.66 -22.15
C ILE A 311 -12.93 16.11 -20.92
N GLN A 312 -13.24 16.61 -19.72
CA GLN A 312 -12.59 16.15 -18.48
C GLN A 312 -12.96 14.70 -18.13
N ALA A 313 -14.19 14.28 -18.42
CA ALA A 313 -14.65 12.91 -18.17
C ALA A 313 -13.99 11.90 -19.14
N ASP A 314 -13.80 12.29 -20.40
CA ASP A 314 -13.40 11.37 -21.46
C ASP A 314 -11.87 11.36 -21.71
N MET A 315 -11.13 12.40 -21.32
CA MET A 315 -9.72 12.57 -21.73
C MET A 315 -8.81 11.39 -21.34
N PHE A 316 -9.14 10.61 -20.31
CA PHE A 316 -8.36 9.43 -19.93
C PHE A 316 -9.16 8.12 -20.02
N SER A 317 -10.41 8.20 -20.46
CA SER A 317 -11.29 7.05 -20.64
C SER A 317 -11.18 6.59 -22.07
N THR A 318 -11.13 5.28 -22.33
CA THR A 318 -11.28 4.69 -23.67
C THR A 318 -12.74 4.69 -24.14
N VAL A 319 -13.67 4.99 -23.23
CA VAL A 319 -15.11 5.08 -23.49
C VAL A 319 -15.54 6.54 -23.44
N SER A 320 -16.16 7.02 -24.52
CA SER A 320 -16.72 8.37 -24.55
C SER A 320 -18.04 8.46 -23.78
N SER A 321 -18.27 9.58 -23.10
CA SER A 321 -19.55 9.96 -22.47
C SER A 321 -20.63 10.36 -23.49
N VAL A 322 -20.27 10.61 -24.75
CA VAL A 322 -21.20 10.96 -25.84
C VAL A 322 -20.95 10.14 -27.13
N PRO A 323 -20.99 8.80 -27.05
CA PRO A 323 -20.53 7.92 -28.13
C PRO A 323 -21.31 8.11 -29.44
N ALA A 324 -22.61 8.43 -29.37
CA ALA A 324 -23.44 8.67 -30.55
C ALA A 324 -23.05 9.91 -31.39
N LYS A 325 -22.14 10.75 -30.88
CA LYS A 325 -21.62 11.94 -31.58
C LYS A 325 -20.19 11.78 -32.05
N GLN A 326 -19.50 10.72 -31.59
CA GLN A 326 -18.15 10.39 -31.99
C GLN A 326 -18.17 9.75 -33.39
N VAL A 327 -17.39 10.31 -34.31
CA VAL A 327 -17.33 9.85 -35.71
C VAL A 327 -15.96 9.32 -36.10
N ALA A 328 -14.94 9.61 -35.28
CA ALA A 328 -13.63 9.01 -35.36
C ALA A 328 -13.06 8.74 -33.98
N TYR A 329 -12.45 7.57 -33.80
CA TYR A 329 -11.66 7.22 -32.64
C TYR A 329 -10.48 6.31 -33.05
N TYR A 330 -9.26 6.80 -32.88
CA TYR A 330 -8.00 6.08 -33.10
C TYR A 330 -7.17 6.12 -31.82
N ASN A 331 -7.07 4.97 -31.15
CA ASN A 331 -6.31 4.80 -29.90
C ASN A 331 -4.83 4.47 -30.11
N PHE A 332 -4.39 4.18 -31.34
CA PHE A 332 -2.99 3.84 -31.64
C PHE A 332 -2.42 2.65 -30.85
N ASP A 333 -3.25 1.66 -30.50
CA ASP A 333 -2.81 0.49 -29.72
C ASP A 333 -2.42 -0.74 -30.57
N GLN A 334 -2.45 -0.62 -31.91
CA GLN A 334 -2.39 -1.79 -32.80
C GLN A 334 -1.01 -2.44 -32.95
N GLY A 335 0.08 -1.73 -32.59
CA GLY A 335 1.44 -2.25 -32.73
C GLY A 335 2.08 -2.62 -31.40
N THR A 336 3.13 -3.45 -31.44
CA THR A 336 3.98 -3.73 -30.28
C THR A 336 4.96 -2.58 -30.05
N ALA A 337 4.94 -1.98 -28.87
CA ALA A 337 5.86 -0.89 -28.50
C ALA A 337 7.34 -1.27 -28.68
N GLY A 338 8.07 -0.49 -29.48
CA GLY A 338 9.49 -0.73 -29.78
C GLY A 338 9.77 -1.94 -30.68
N GLY A 339 8.72 -2.68 -31.09
CA GLY A 339 8.82 -3.95 -31.79
C GLY A 339 8.92 -3.83 -33.32
N ALA A 340 8.81 -4.96 -34.01
CA ALA A 340 8.68 -5.01 -35.46
C ALA A 340 7.19 -5.11 -35.83
N ASN A 341 6.67 -4.07 -36.49
CA ASN A 341 5.24 -3.87 -36.75
C ASN A 341 4.91 -3.83 -38.24
N ALA A 342 5.69 -4.52 -39.09
CA ALA A 342 5.59 -4.42 -40.55
C ALA A 342 4.20 -4.74 -41.14
N SER A 343 3.35 -5.48 -40.41
CA SER A 343 1.98 -5.80 -40.82
C SER A 343 0.92 -4.82 -40.31
N ALA A 344 1.26 -3.92 -39.39
CA ALA A 344 0.34 -2.94 -38.82
C ALA A 344 0.37 -1.66 -39.68
N THR A 345 -0.25 -1.72 -40.85
CA THR A 345 -0.27 -0.61 -41.83
C THR A 345 -1.53 0.24 -41.77
N SER A 346 -2.46 -0.06 -40.85
CA SER A 346 -3.72 0.66 -40.70
C SER A 346 -4.15 0.82 -39.24
N LEU A 347 -4.87 1.90 -38.94
CA LEU A 347 -5.56 2.16 -37.68
C LEU A 347 -7.06 1.97 -37.90
N PRO A 348 -7.72 1.04 -37.20
CA PRO A 348 -9.17 0.94 -37.25
C PRO A 348 -9.83 2.16 -36.61
N ASN A 349 -11.00 2.55 -37.11
CA ASN A 349 -11.83 3.56 -36.46
C ASN A 349 -12.78 2.90 -35.46
N LEU A 350 -12.49 3.05 -34.17
CA LEU A 350 -13.22 2.44 -33.07
C LEU A 350 -14.59 3.10 -32.81
N ALA A 351 -14.92 4.22 -33.47
CA ALA A 351 -16.25 4.83 -33.41
C ALA A 351 -17.32 4.08 -34.24
N GLY A 352 -16.97 2.94 -34.87
CA GLY A 352 -17.92 2.07 -35.55
C GLY A 352 -18.18 2.38 -37.03
N SER A 353 -17.31 3.17 -37.69
CA SER A 353 -17.39 3.40 -39.14
C SER A 353 -16.26 2.68 -39.89
N SER A 354 -16.45 2.34 -41.17
CA SER A 354 -15.46 1.64 -42.01
C SER A 354 -14.23 2.47 -42.40
N ASN A 355 -14.09 3.68 -41.85
CA ASN A 355 -13.06 4.64 -42.25
C ASN A 355 -11.76 4.38 -41.48
N SER A 356 -11.01 3.34 -41.85
CA SER A 356 -9.70 3.07 -41.23
C SER A 356 -8.63 4.06 -41.69
N GLY A 357 -7.74 4.43 -40.79
CA GLY A 357 -6.51 5.19 -41.07
C GLY A 357 -5.46 4.35 -41.76
N THR A 358 -4.84 4.87 -42.81
CA THR A 358 -3.68 4.24 -43.47
C THR A 358 -2.40 4.92 -43.01
N LEU A 359 -1.47 4.15 -42.45
CA LEU A 359 -0.14 4.64 -42.08
C LEU A 359 0.71 4.80 -43.34
N THR A 360 1.34 5.96 -43.50
CA THR A 360 2.25 6.24 -44.61
C THR A 360 3.61 6.70 -44.09
N ASN A 361 4.68 6.16 -44.68
CA ASN A 361 6.10 6.42 -44.39
C ASN A 361 6.63 6.02 -43.01
N PHE A 362 5.80 5.42 -42.15
CA PHE A 362 6.29 4.87 -40.89
C PHE A 362 7.31 3.76 -41.10
N ALA A 363 8.43 3.82 -40.37
CA ALA A 363 9.47 2.78 -40.41
C ALA A 363 9.01 1.45 -39.78
N LEU A 364 8.04 1.50 -38.87
CA LEU A 364 7.41 0.35 -38.21
C LEU A 364 8.39 -0.62 -37.51
N THR A 365 9.55 -0.09 -37.12
CA THR A 365 10.60 -0.81 -36.40
C THR A 365 11.29 0.14 -35.42
N GLY A 366 11.73 -0.37 -34.25
CA GLY A 366 12.37 0.48 -33.24
C GLY A 366 11.39 1.47 -32.59
N THR A 367 11.83 2.68 -32.24
CA THR A 367 11.07 3.63 -31.40
C THR A 367 10.86 5.03 -31.98
N SER A 368 11.45 5.37 -33.13
CA SER A 368 11.46 6.75 -33.66
C SER A 368 10.40 7.04 -34.73
N SER A 369 9.82 6.01 -35.33
CA SER A 369 8.76 6.08 -36.36
C SER A 369 7.96 4.76 -36.29
N ASN A 370 7.36 4.53 -35.12
CA ASN A 370 6.74 3.26 -34.73
C ASN A 370 5.85 3.43 -33.49
N TRP A 371 5.20 2.36 -33.06
CA TRP A 371 4.54 2.29 -31.76
C TRP A 371 5.54 2.31 -30.60
N VAL A 372 5.20 3.04 -29.55
CA VAL A 372 5.89 3.08 -28.24
C VAL A 372 4.87 3.06 -27.11
N ARG A 373 5.32 2.78 -25.88
CA ARG A 373 4.45 2.86 -24.70
C ARG A 373 3.91 4.27 -24.52
N SER A 374 2.62 4.38 -24.23
CA SER A 374 1.99 5.63 -23.84
C SER A 374 2.20 5.94 -22.35
N PHE A 375 1.51 6.95 -21.83
CA PHE A 375 1.47 7.24 -20.40
C PHE A 375 0.73 6.16 -19.62
N PRO A 376 1.00 5.95 -18.31
CA PRO A 376 0.27 4.97 -17.53
C PRO A 376 -1.14 5.42 -17.21
N THR A 377 -2.04 4.44 -17.20
CA THR A 377 -3.42 4.60 -16.74
C THR A 377 -3.70 3.64 -15.59
N ILE A 378 -4.48 4.08 -14.61
CA ILE A 378 -5.13 3.24 -13.60
C ILE A 378 -6.50 2.82 -14.14
N THR A 379 -6.68 1.53 -14.40
CA THR A 379 -7.95 0.97 -14.90
C THR A 379 -8.79 0.34 -13.81
N GLY A 380 -8.19 0.00 -12.66
CA GLY A 380 -8.95 -0.57 -11.55
C GLY A 380 -8.14 -0.73 -10.28
N LEU A 381 -8.83 -1.12 -9.20
CA LEU A 381 -8.25 -1.34 -7.88
C LEU A 381 -8.73 -2.69 -7.35
N SER A 382 -7.87 -3.41 -6.62
CA SER A 382 -8.28 -4.65 -5.94
C SER A 382 -9.38 -4.41 -4.90
N ALA A 383 -9.50 -3.18 -4.41
CA ALA A 383 -10.57 -2.71 -3.54
C ALA A 383 -10.74 -1.19 -3.69
N SER A 384 -11.96 -0.69 -3.55
CA SER A 384 -12.26 0.76 -3.53
C SER A 384 -12.08 1.40 -2.15
N SER A 385 -11.77 0.60 -1.12
CA SER A 385 -11.46 1.03 0.23
C SER A 385 -10.46 0.09 0.90
N GLY A 386 -9.80 0.55 1.96
CA GLY A 386 -8.82 -0.25 2.68
C GLY A 386 -8.25 0.47 3.89
N VAL A 387 -7.80 -0.31 4.89
CA VAL A 387 -7.24 0.24 6.13
C VAL A 387 -5.90 0.93 5.85
N MET A 388 -5.73 2.16 6.33
CA MET A 388 -4.46 2.88 6.18
C MET A 388 -3.27 2.06 6.69
N GLY A 389 -2.19 2.03 5.91
CA GLY A 389 -1.01 1.21 6.16
C GLY A 389 -1.03 -0.18 5.51
N SER A 390 -2.19 -0.69 5.11
CA SER A 390 -2.28 -1.90 4.29
C SER A 390 -1.93 -1.59 2.82
N SER A 391 -1.74 -2.64 2.01
CA SER A 391 -1.47 -2.49 0.57
C SER A 391 -2.65 -2.95 -0.26
N ILE A 392 -2.92 -2.21 -1.33
CA ILE A 392 -3.85 -2.59 -2.40
C ILE A 392 -3.08 -2.90 -3.67
N THR A 393 -3.70 -3.65 -4.57
CA THR A 393 -3.19 -3.79 -5.95
C THR A 393 -3.89 -2.77 -6.83
N VAL A 394 -3.10 -1.90 -7.45
CA VAL A 394 -3.53 -0.98 -8.49
C VAL A 394 -3.36 -1.69 -9.82
N MET A 395 -4.42 -1.76 -10.61
CA MET A 395 -4.43 -2.34 -11.96
C MET A 395 -4.41 -1.21 -12.98
N GLY A 396 -3.71 -1.42 -14.09
CA GLY A 396 -3.51 -0.36 -15.06
C GLY A 396 -2.75 -0.80 -16.31
N THR A 397 -2.19 0.17 -17.01
CA THR A 397 -1.28 -0.03 -18.14
C THR A 397 -0.02 0.81 -17.95
N ASN A 398 1.10 0.39 -18.55
CA ASN A 398 2.41 1.06 -18.48
C ASN A 398 2.89 1.42 -17.06
N LEU A 399 2.41 0.73 -16.02
CA LEU A 399 2.72 1.08 -14.62
C LEU A 399 4.20 0.92 -14.26
N ARG A 400 5.02 0.22 -15.06
CA ARG A 400 6.48 0.16 -14.86
C ARG A 400 7.15 1.52 -14.88
N ASP A 401 6.59 2.47 -15.63
CA ASP A 401 7.14 3.82 -15.78
C ASP A 401 6.65 4.78 -14.68
N ALA A 402 5.83 4.27 -13.74
CA ALA A 402 5.37 5.05 -12.60
C ALA A 402 6.55 5.52 -11.74
N THR A 403 6.57 6.81 -11.43
CA THR A 403 7.51 7.44 -10.48
C THR A 403 6.89 7.63 -9.10
N GLY A 404 5.59 7.38 -8.96
CA GLY A 404 4.88 7.40 -7.67
C GLY A 404 3.38 7.28 -7.83
N PHE A 405 2.71 6.93 -6.72
CA PHE A 405 1.27 6.96 -6.57
C PHE A 405 0.88 7.94 -5.46
N ALA A 406 -0.32 8.52 -5.53
CA ALA A 406 -0.84 9.37 -4.47
C ALA A 406 -2.35 9.19 -4.25
N PHE A 407 -2.77 9.11 -3.00
CA PHE A 407 -4.16 9.04 -2.57
C PHE A 407 -4.67 10.44 -2.25
N ASN A 408 -5.54 10.98 -3.10
CA ASN A 408 -6.05 12.35 -3.00
C ASN A 408 -4.93 13.39 -2.80
N GLY A 409 -3.86 13.27 -3.61
CA GLY A 409 -2.68 14.13 -3.53
C GLY A 409 -1.65 13.77 -2.44
N MET A 410 -1.97 12.87 -1.50
CA MET A 410 -1.01 12.36 -0.51
C MET A 410 -0.15 11.25 -1.11
N ALA A 411 1.16 11.47 -1.22
CA ALA A 411 2.09 10.49 -1.78
C ALA A 411 2.10 9.16 -0.98
N ALA A 412 1.96 8.04 -1.69
CA ALA A 412 2.12 6.70 -1.14
C ALA A 412 3.61 6.42 -0.94
N THR A 413 4.06 6.44 0.31
CA THR A 413 5.47 6.20 0.68
C THR A 413 5.58 5.10 1.74
N PRO A 414 6.61 4.23 1.66
CA PRO A 414 7.65 4.18 0.62
C PRO A 414 7.09 3.69 -0.73
N PHE A 415 7.63 4.23 -1.83
CA PHE A 415 7.29 3.81 -3.19
C PHE A 415 8.39 2.88 -3.73
N THR A 416 7.97 1.75 -4.30
CA THR A 416 8.84 0.87 -5.09
C THR A 416 8.31 0.85 -6.52
N ALA A 417 9.19 1.11 -7.49
CA ALA A 417 8.81 1.10 -8.90
C ALA A 417 8.21 -0.27 -9.29
N PRO A 418 7.05 -0.31 -9.96
CA PRO A 418 6.43 -1.56 -10.36
C PRO A 418 7.32 -2.35 -11.33
N THR A 419 7.30 -3.67 -11.19
CA THR A 419 8.04 -4.59 -12.08
C THR A 419 7.17 -5.11 -13.23
N THR A 420 5.90 -4.71 -13.32
CA THR A 420 4.93 -5.12 -14.35
C THR A 420 4.15 -3.93 -14.87
N ASP A 421 3.69 -4.00 -16.11
CA ASP A 421 2.92 -2.91 -16.73
C ASP A 421 1.48 -2.85 -16.26
N LEU A 422 0.97 -3.99 -15.78
CA LEU A 422 -0.45 -4.19 -15.55
C LEU A 422 -0.85 -4.02 -14.09
N SER A 423 0.11 -4.07 -13.17
CA SER A 423 -0.19 -3.98 -11.74
C SER A 423 0.94 -3.41 -10.90
N ALA A 424 0.55 -2.74 -9.82
CA ALA A 424 1.43 -2.23 -8.78
C ALA A 424 0.83 -2.48 -7.40
N ALA A 425 1.63 -3.00 -6.46
CA ALA A 425 1.25 -3.02 -5.05
C ALA A 425 1.53 -1.63 -4.46
N VAL A 426 0.52 -0.99 -3.88
CA VAL A 426 0.61 0.36 -3.34
C VAL A 426 0.11 0.38 -1.91
N THR A 427 0.96 0.82 -0.99
CA THR A 427 0.59 1.01 0.43
C THR A 427 -0.24 2.27 0.60
N ILE A 428 -1.36 2.16 1.31
CA ILE A 428 -2.23 3.29 1.63
C ILE A 428 -1.52 4.14 2.71
N PRO A 429 -1.17 5.40 2.44
CA PRO A 429 -0.48 6.23 3.42
C PRO A 429 -1.40 6.57 4.61
N VAL A 430 -0.80 6.69 5.80
CA VAL A 430 -1.52 7.15 7.00
C VAL A 430 -1.86 8.63 6.87
N GLY A 431 -3.11 8.97 7.13
CA GLY A 431 -3.66 10.32 6.94
C GLY A 431 -4.21 10.56 5.54
N ALA A 432 -4.21 9.55 4.66
CA ALA A 432 -4.88 9.64 3.37
C ALA A 432 -6.37 9.96 3.56
N SER A 433 -6.93 10.76 2.65
CA SER A 433 -8.35 11.11 2.64
C SER A 433 -9.04 10.54 1.41
N THR A 434 -10.36 10.43 1.45
CA THR A 434 -11.15 9.97 0.31
C THR A 434 -10.99 10.91 -0.87
N GLY A 435 -10.67 10.35 -2.04
CA GLY A 435 -10.48 11.10 -3.27
C GLY A 435 -9.80 10.25 -4.35
N PRO A 436 -9.40 10.85 -5.48
CA PRO A 436 -8.80 10.10 -6.58
C PRO A 436 -7.47 9.49 -6.16
N LEU A 437 -7.25 8.21 -6.51
CA LEU A 437 -5.91 7.66 -6.58
C LEU A 437 -5.26 8.17 -7.87
N SER A 438 -4.00 8.60 -7.80
CA SER A 438 -3.27 9.09 -8.96
C SER A 438 -1.93 8.40 -9.17
N VAL A 439 -1.49 8.34 -10.42
CA VAL A 439 -0.17 7.85 -10.84
C VAL A 439 0.58 8.94 -11.58
N ALA A 440 1.88 9.08 -11.30
CA ALA A 440 2.75 10.03 -11.98
C ALA A 440 3.89 9.31 -12.72
N THR A 441 4.40 9.92 -13.79
CA THR A 441 5.64 9.51 -14.46
C THR A 441 6.53 10.71 -14.76
N THR A 442 7.74 10.45 -15.24
CA THR A 442 8.61 11.51 -15.77
C THR A 442 7.94 12.30 -16.90
N GLY A 443 7.07 11.66 -17.70
CA GLY A 443 6.44 12.23 -18.88
C GLY A 443 4.96 12.62 -18.74
N LEU A 444 4.33 12.46 -17.57
CA LEU A 444 2.91 12.79 -17.36
C LEU A 444 2.73 13.45 -16.00
N ALA A 445 2.09 14.63 -15.97
CA ALA A 445 1.61 15.21 -14.72
C ALA A 445 0.42 14.37 -14.20
N ALA A 446 0.47 13.99 -12.92
CA ALA A 446 -0.39 12.98 -12.28
C ALA A 446 -1.76 12.71 -12.94
N TYR A 447 -2.01 11.46 -13.34
CA TYR A 447 -3.29 10.98 -13.84
C TYR A 447 -4.19 10.57 -12.66
N ASN A 448 -5.38 11.17 -12.55
CA ASN A 448 -6.39 10.78 -11.56
C ASN A 448 -7.20 9.58 -12.05
N GLY A 449 -7.03 8.45 -11.39
CA GLY A 449 -7.86 7.25 -11.54
C GLY A 449 -9.06 7.24 -10.58
N PRO A 450 -9.60 6.04 -10.28
CA PRO A 450 -10.79 5.86 -9.44
C PRO A 450 -10.66 6.48 -8.05
N VAL A 451 -11.81 6.86 -7.48
CA VAL A 451 -11.89 7.31 -6.08
C VAL A 451 -11.61 6.14 -5.15
N PHE A 452 -10.73 6.37 -4.18
CA PHE A 452 -10.41 5.43 -3.11
C PHE A 452 -10.83 6.00 -1.75
N THR A 453 -11.34 5.15 -0.86
CA THR A 453 -11.76 5.51 0.50
C THR A 453 -10.85 4.85 1.55
N PRO A 454 -9.86 5.57 2.10
CA PRO A 454 -9.05 5.08 3.22
C PRO A 454 -9.90 4.85 4.47
N LEU A 455 -9.63 3.77 5.19
CA LEU A 455 -10.32 3.40 6.43
C LEU A 455 -9.39 3.52 7.63
N THR A 456 -9.96 3.90 8.77
CA THR A 456 -9.30 3.75 10.08
C THR A 456 -9.60 2.38 10.67
N ASN A 457 -8.67 1.89 11.49
CA ASN A 457 -8.86 0.70 12.32
C ASN A 457 -8.24 1.00 13.68
N ASP A 458 -8.91 1.85 14.44
CA ASP A 458 -8.51 2.27 15.78
C ASP A 458 -9.02 1.26 16.80
N LEU A 459 -8.11 0.72 17.62
CA LEU A 459 -8.45 -0.29 18.61
C LEU A 459 -8.29 0.27 20.02
N VAL A 460 -9.38 0.25 20.81
CA VAL A 460 -9.36 0.55 22.24
C VAL A 460 -9.76 -0.70 23.03
N VAL A 461 -8.86 -1.17 23.89
CA VAL A 461 -9.03 -2.38 24.69
C VAL A 461 -9.30 -1.98 26.15
N ASN A 462 -10.54 -2.17 26.60
CA ASN A 462 -10.98 -1.91 27.98
C ASN A 462 -11.23 -3.20 28.79
N THR A 463 -11.18 -4.37 28.14
CA THR A 463 -11.38 -5.69 28.75
C THR A 463 -10.32 -6.66 28.22
N VAL A 464 -10.34 -7.92 28.65
CA VAL A 464 -9.44 -8.94 28.11
C VAL A 464 -9.82 -9.25 26.65
N SER A 465 -8.88 -9.09 25.73
CA SER A 465 -9.10 -9.29 24.30
C SER A 465 -7.86 -9.83 23.58
N SER A 466 -8.05 -10.78 22.66
CA SER A 466 -7.03 -11.15 21.68
C SER A 466 -7.05 -10.15 20.53
N VAL A 467 -5.89 -9.58 20.18
CA VAL A 467 -5.71 -8.67 19.05
C VAL A 467 -5.36 -9.49 17.80
N PRO A 468 -6.22 -9.57 16.77
CA PRO A 468 -5.90 -10.27 15.54
C PRO A 468 -4.65 -9.72 14.84
N ALA A 469 -4.00 -10.56 14.03
CA ALA A 469 -2.97 -10.09 13.12
C ALA A 469 -3.56 -9.07 12.14
N GLY A 470 -2.82 -8.02 11.82
CA GLY A 470 -3.29 -7.02 10.85
C GLY A 470 -2.73 -5.61 11.07
N TYR A 471 -3.37 -4.67 10.37
CA TYR A 471 -3.02 -3.25 10.37
C TYR A 471 -3.99 -2.44 11.21
N TYR A 472 -3.46 -1.57 12.06
CA TYR A 472 -4.23 -0.68 12.92
C TYR A 472 -3.72 0.75 12.78
N THR A 473 -4.65 1.70 12.85
CA THR A 473 -4.30 3.13 12.88
C THR A 473 -3.89 3.58 14.27
N SER A 474 -4.45 2.99 15.32
CA SER A 474 -4.00 3.18 16.70
C SER A 474 -4.36 1.98 17.59
N LEU A 475 -3.65 1.83 18.71
CA LEU A 475 -3.93 0.82 19.73
C LEU A 475 -3.83 1.45 21.12
N THR A 476 -4.94 1.55 21.84
CA THR A 476 -4.96 2.01 23.24
C THR A 476 -5.43 0.89 24.15
N VAL A 477 -4.70 0.63 25.23
CA VAL A 477 -5.08 -0.34 26.27
C VAL A 477 -5.24 0.40 27.59
N GLN A 478 -6.39 0.30 28.24
CA GLN A 478 -6.74 1.14 29.40
C GLN A 478 -7.80 0.49 30.28
N ASN A 479 -8.09 1.08 31.45
CA ASN A 479 -9.22 0.71 32.32
C ASN A 479 -9.27 -0.79 32.71
N GLY A 480 -8.11 -1.42 32.95
CA GLY A 480 -8.03 -2.85 33.26
C GLY A 480 -8.05 -3.77 32.03
N GLY A 481 -8.08 -3.22 30.82
CA GLY A 481 -8.00 -3.97 29.57
C GLY A 481 -6.70 -4.74 29.45
N VAL A 482 -6.78 -5.93 28.86
CA VAL A 482 -5.63 -6.80 28.57
C VAL A 482 -5.65 -7.15 27.10
N ALA A 483 -4.75 -6.53 26.33
CA ALA A 483 -4.56 -6.82 24.91
C ALA A 483 -3.48 -7.89 24.76
N THR A 484 -3.81 -9.05 24.20
CA THR A 484 -2.84 -10.10 23.88
C THR A 484 -2.74 -10.26 22.38
N LEU A 485 -1.54 -10.09 21.80
CA LEU A 485 -1.37 -10.23 20.35
C LEU A 485 -1.59 -11.69 19.92
N GLY A 486 -2.56 -11.89 19.02
CA GLY A 486 -2.90 -13.19 18.42
C GLY A 486 -2.09 -13.51 17.17
N GLY A 487 -1.38 -12.53 16.62
CA GLY A 487 -0.44 -12.68 15.51
C GLY A 487 0.32 -11.36 15.28
N ASN A 488 1.15 -11.29 14.24
CA ASN A 488 1.91 -10.07 13.93
C ASN A 488 0.98 -8.88 13.69
N THR A 489 1.26 -7.77 14.36
CA THR A 489 0.42 -6.56 14.36
C THR A 489 1.25 -5.37 13.91
N THR A 490 0.74 -4.62 12.93
CA THR A 490 1.33 -3.35 12.49
C THR A 490 0.46 -2.19 12.93
N VAL A 491 1.01 -1.25 13.70
CA VAL A 491 0.30 -0.03 14.13
C VAL A 491 1.08 1.19 13.64
N ASN A 492 0.42 2.01 12.81
CA ASN A 492 1.09 3.13 12.15
C ASN A 492 0.82 4.50 12.79
N GLY A 493 -0.07 4.55 13.79
CA GLY A 493 -0.25 5.68 14.71
C GLY A 493 0.07 5.30 16.16
N PRO A 494 -0.42 6.06 17.16
CA PRO A 494 -0.04 5.85 18.55
C PRO A 494 -0.45 4.49 19.12
N ILE A 495 0.49 3.84 19.81
CA ILE A 495 0.24 2.71 20.70
C ILE A 495 0.41 3.21 22.14
N VAL A 496 -0.66 3.19 22.93
CA VAL A 496 -0.65 3.69 24.31
C VAL A 496 -1.17 2.64 25.28
N VAL A 497 -0.33 2.24 26.22
CA VAL A 497 -0.74 1.40 27.36
C VAL A 497 -0.84 2.30 28.58
N ARG A 498 -2.08 2.63 28.95
CA ARG A 498 -2.41 3.53 30.06
C ARG A 498 -2.32 2.83 31.41
N ASP A 499 -2.46 3.60 32.49
CA ASP A 499 -2.60 3.07 33.84
C ASP A 499 -3.69 1.97 33.92
N GLY A 500 -3.35 0.86 34.57
CA GLY A 500 -4.18 -0.34 34.66
C GLY A 500 -4.32 -1.15 33.36
N GLY A 501 -3.86 -0.67 32.21
CA GLY A 501 -3.84 -1.40 30.95
C GLY A 501 -2.67 -2.40 30.87
N THR A 502 -2.88 -3.53 30.19
CA THR A 502 -1.84 -4.54 29.96
C THR A 502 -1.73 -4.91 28.49
N LEU A 503 -0.55 -4.74 27.88
CA LEU A 503 -0.26 -5.25 26.55
C LEU A 503 0.69 -6.46 26.63
N ASN A 504 0.23 -7.62 26.18
CA ASN A 504 1.03 -8.83 26.05
C ASN A 504 1.41 -9.06 24.59
N THR A 505 2.70 -8.96 24.29
CA THR A 505 3.23 -9.16 22.92
C THR A 505 3.14 -10.60 22.45
N ASN A 506 3.08 -11.57 23.37
CA ASN A 506 2.83 -13.00 23.08
C ASN A 506 3.74 -13.57 21.97
N CYS A 507 4.99 -13.12 21.96
CA CYS A 507 6.03 -13.51 21.00
C CYS A 507 5.69 -13.14 19.54
N GLN A 508 4.75 -12.21 19.34
CA GLN A 508 4.38 -11.66 18.04
C GLN A 508 5.08 -10.34 17.80
N ALA A 509 5.35 -10.02 16.53
CA ALA A 509 5.94 -8.76 16.16
C ALA A 509 4.91 -7.63 16.28
N LEU A 510 5.27 -6.55 16.98
CA LEU A 510 4.52 -5.29 17.03
C LEU A 510 5.31 -4.21 16.27
N THR A 511 4.97 -4.01 15.00
CA THR A 511 5.72 -3.17 14.05
C THR A 511 4.90 -1.95 13.62
N GLY A 512 5.46 -1.12 12.75
CA GLY A 512 4.76 0.00 12.10
C GLY A 512 5.43 1.35 12.34
N SER A 513 4.93 2.37 11.65
CA SER A 513 5.46 3.74 11.75
C SER A 513 5.05 4.49 13.03
N GLY A 514 4.17 3.90 13.82
CA GLY A 514 3.61 4.49 15.04
C GLY A 514 4.62 4.74 16.15
N SER A 515 4.20 5.49 17.16
CA SER A 515 4.92 5.60 18.43
C SER A 515 4.40 4.58 19.44
N PHE A 516 5.23 4.22 20.41
CA PHE A 516 4.83 3.40 21.55
C PHE A 516 5.03 4.15 22.85
N THR A 517 4.01 4.16 23.70
CA THR A 517 4.06 4.76 25.04
C THR A 517 3.48 3.79 26.07
N LEU A 518 4.32 3.35 27.00
CA LEU A 518 3.90 2.69 28.23
C LEU A 518 3.86 3.73 29.35
N GLU A 519 2.65 4.12 29.77
CA GLU A 519 2.44 5.14 30.81
C GLU A 519 2.70 4.57 32.23
N ALA A 520 2.80 5.45 33.23
CA ALA A 520 2.88 5.06 34.63
C ALA A 520 1.67 4.17 35.01
N GLY A 521 1.93 3.05 35.68
CA GLY A 521 0.93 2.07 36.07
C GLY A 521 0.42 1.13 34.97
N GLY A 522 0.83 1.34 33.70
CA GLY A 522 0.63 0.36 32.64
C GLY A 522 1.51 -0.89 32.82
N THR A 523 1.16 -1.97 32.13
CA THR A 523 1.90 -3.24 32.14
C THR A 523 2.25 -3.71 30.73
N LEU A 524 3.51 -4.10 30.51
CA LEU A 524 3.99 -4.70 29.25
C LEU A 524 4.48 -6.14 29.47
N GLY A 525 3.84 -7.08 28.79
CA GLY A 525 4.24 -8.49 28.69
C GLY A 525 5.18 -8.73 27.50
N ILE A 526 6.36 -9.25 27.79
CA ILE A 526 7.54 -9.30 26.92
C ILE A 526 7.95 -10.76 26.72
N CYS A 527 7.81 -11.27 25.50
CA CYS A 527 8.26 -12.62 25.14
C CYS A 527 9.51 -12.65 24.25
N ASP A 528 9.88 -11.52 23.65
CA ASP A 528 11.02 -11.45 22.74
C ASP A 528 12.35 -11.72 23.46
N ALA A 529 13.26 -12.45 22.80
CA ALA A 529 14.57 -12.83 23.36
C ALA A 529 15.47 -11.60 23.65
N ALA A 530 15.33 -10.53 22.87
CA ALA A 530 16.07 -9.29 23.10
C ALA A 530 15.42 -8.38 24.16
N GLY A 531 14.29 -8.79 24.75
CA GLY A 531 13.56 -7.99 25.73
C GLY A 531 12.89 -6.78 25.10
N ILE A 532 13.21 -5.59 25.58
CA ILE A 532 12.76 -4.33 25.00
C ILE A 532 13.94 -3.46 24.55
N ALA A 533 13.81 -2.82 23.39
CA ALA A 533 14.83 -1.94 22.83
C ALA A 533 14.32 -0.51 22.73
N ALA A 534 15.18 0.46 23.02
CA ALA A 534 14.87 1.89 22.93
C ALA A 534 14.55 2.34 21.49
N SER A 535 15.07 1.64 20.47
CA SER A 535 14.82 1.85 19.04
C SER A 535 15.27 0.62 18.22
N GLY A 536 15.13 0.67 16.89
CA GLY A 536 15.64 -0.36 15.97
C GLY A 536 14.64 -1.48 15.63
N SER A 537 15.09 -2.60 15.08
CA SER A 537 14.22 -3.71 14.64
C SER A 537 14.15 -4.89 15.63
N THR A 538 14.67 -4.70 16.85
CA THR A 538 14.77 -5.75 17.88
C THR A 538 13.84 -5.51 19.06
N GLY A 539 13.57 -6.55 19.84
CA GLY A 539 12.75 -6.49 21.06
C GLY A 539 11.26 -6.68 20.80
N ALA A 540 10.47 -6.71 21.87
CA ALA A 540 9.05 -7.02 21.83
C ALA A 540 8.19 -5.91 21.21
N VAL A 541 8.70 -4.68 21.14
CA VAL A 541 8.09 -3.55 20.43
C VAL A 541 9.07 -3.09 19.36
N GLN A 542 8.66 -3.13 18.10
CA GLN A 542 9.51 -2.94 16.91
C GLN A 542 9.03 -1.77 16.03
N VAL A 543 8.20 -0.87 16.56
CA VAL A 543 7.76 0.33 15.84
C VAL A 543 8.92 1.27 15.55
N THR A 544 8.89 1.97 14.41
CA THR A 544 9.98 2.88 13.99
C THR A 544 9.85 4.26 14.63
N GLY A 545 8.67 4.65 15.12
CA GLY A 545 8.49 5.88 15.87
C GLY A 545 9.08 5.79 17.29
N THR A 546 8.97 6.91 18.02
CA THR A 546 9.49 7.01 19.39
C THR A 546 8.89 5.95 20.31
N ARG A 547 9.74 5.33 21.13
CA ARG A 547 9.34 4.38 22.18
C ARG A 547 9.60 4.99 23.54
N SER A 548 8.56 5.08 24.36
CA SER A 548 8.62 5.61 25.72
C SER A 548 8.19 4.53 26.70
N PHE A 549 9.08 4.21 27.63
CA PHE A 549 8.91 3.18 28.66
C PHE A 549 8.94 3.87 30.03
N SER A 550 7.82 3.91 30.75
CA SER A 550 7.75 4.61 32.02
C SER A 550 8.52 3.90 33.14
N PRO A 551 9.27 4.62 33.98
CA PRO A 551 9.92 4.04 35.16
C PRO A 551 8.93 3.69 36.28
N TYR A 552 7.67 4.08 36.13
CA TYR A 552 6.58 3.78 37.05
C TYR A 552 5.60 2.74 36.49
N ALA A 553 6.01 2.00 35.46
CA ALA A 553 5.25 0.90 34.86
C ALA A 553 5.75 -0.49 35.30
N SER A 554 4.95 -1.51 35.00
CA SER A 554 5.24 -2.91 35.29
C SER A 554 5.73 -3.64 34.02
N TYR A 555 6.78 -4.44 34.16
CA TYR A 555 7.39 -5.19 33.06
C TYR A 555 7.35 -6.68 33.39
N VAL A 556 6.77 -7.48 32.50
CA VAL A 556 6.55 -8.92 32.69
C VAL A 556 7.29 -9.68 31.60
N TYR A 557 8.43 -10.28 31.95
CA TYR A 557 9.19 -11.16 31.07
C TYR A 557 8.61 -12.57 31.14
N ASN A 558 8.02 -13.01 30.03
CA ASN A 558 7.36 -14.29 29.87
C ASN A 558 7.93 -15.05 28.66
N GLY A 559 7.45 -16.27 28.44
CA GLY A 559 7.91 -17.12 27.33
C GLY A 559 8.76 -18.30 27.79
N SER A 560 9.45 -18.92 26.83
CA SER A 560 10.23 -20.14 27.05
C SER A 560 11.71 -20.04 26.67
N ALA A 561 12.09 -19.05 25.86
CA ALA A 561 13.47 -18.82 25.45
C ALA A 561 14.21 -17.93 26.45
N ALA A 562 15.53 -18.04 26.55
CA ALA A 562 16.34 -17.12 27.34
C ALA A 562 16.15 -15.68 26.83
N GLN A 563 16.03 -14.73 27.75
CA GLN A 563 15.78 -13.32 27.43
C GLN A 563 16.87 -12.43 28.04
N SER A 564 17.12 -11.30 27.39
CA SER A 564 17.72 -10.14 28.04
C SER A 564 16.62 -9.13 28.40
N THR A 565 16.84 -8.26 29.39
CA THR A 565 15.90 -7.15 29.62
C THR A 565 15.90 -6.14 28.47
N GLY A 566 17.03 -6.02 27.78
CA GLY A 566 17.22 -5.12 26.66
C GLY A 566 17.50 -3.67 27.08
N SER A 567 17.96 -2.87 26.11
CA SER A 567 18.39 -1.48 26.30
C SER A 567 17.26 -0.49 26.53
N GLY A 568 16.00 -0.90 26.28
CA GLY A 568 14.82 -0.07 26.48
C GLY A 568 14.28 -0.10 27.90
N LEU A 569 14.74 -1.01 28.76
CA LEU A 569 14.29 -1.07 30.15
C LEU A 569 14.81 0.15 30.92
N PRO A 570 13.94 0.95 31.56
CA PRO A 570 14.40 2.08 32.34
C PRO A 570 15.22 1.61 33.55
N SER A 571 16.12 2.47 34.05
CA SER A 571 16.96 2.18 35.23
C SER A 571 16.17 2.00 36.52
N GLN A 572 14.89 2.39 36.52
CA GLN A 572 13.93 2.11 37.59
C GLN A 572 12.64 1.60 36.98
N VAL A 573 12.00 0.63 37.63
CA VAL A 573 10.64 0.17 37.27
C VAL A 573 9.74 0.14 38.51
N ARG A 574 8.42 0.20 38.30
CA ARG A 574 7.46 -0.03 39.39
C ARG A 574 7.53 -1.48 39.83
N SER A 575 7.37 -2.40 38.89
CA SER A 575 7.44 -3.83 39.15
C SER A 575 8.16 -4.57 38.03
N LEU A 576 8.96 -5.56 38.40
CA LEU A 576 9.56 -6.53 37.47
C LEU A 576 9.02 -7.91 37.80
N THR A 577 8.44 -8.59 36.82
CA THR A 577 8.00 -9.98 36.94
C THR A 577 8.72 -10.84 35.92
N THR A 578 9.27 -11.96 36.37
CA THR A 578 9.90 -12.97 35.52
C THR A 578 9.13 -14.29 35.67
N THR A 579 8.28 -14.60 34.70
CA THR A 579 7.56 -15.89 34.63
C THR A 579 8.11 -16.81 33.54
N ASN A 580 9.18 -16.39 32.88
CA ASN A 580 9.86 -17.15 31.83
C ASN A 580 10.38 -18.52 32.36
N ALA A 581 10.25 -19.55 31.53
CA ALA A 581 10.81 -20.88 31.81
C ALA A 581 12.34 -20.93 31.74
N SER A 582 12.96 -20.01 30.97
CA SER A 582 14.41 -19.83 30.85
C SER A 582 14.88 -18.54 31.51
N ASP A 583 16.19 -18.41 31.69
CA ASP A 583 16.80 -17.27 32.37
C ASP A 583 16.49 -15.92 31.69
N VAL A 584 16.25 -14.90 32.51
CA VAL A 584 16.17 -13.48 32.11
C VAL A 584 17.42 -12.77 32.63
N THR A 585 18.19 -12.15 31.73
CA THR A 585 19.46 -11.51 32.05
C THR A 585 19.35 -9.99 32.05
N LEU A 586 19.71 -9.33 33.16
CA LEU A 586 19.78 -7.88 33.25
C LEU A 586 20.83 -7.32 32.27
N SER A 587 20.42 -6.35 31.47
CA SER A 587 21.31 -5.65 30.53
C SER A 587 22.00 -4.43 31.13
N ALA A 588 21.44 -3.88 32.22
CA ALA A 588 21.89 -2.65 32.88
C ALA A 588 21.47 -2.66 34.36
N PRO A 589 22.01 -1.76 35.21
CA PRO A 589 21.59 -1.63 36.60
C PRO A 589 20.10 -1.28 36.70
N LEU A 590 19.41 -1.86 37.68
CA LEU A 590 17.97 -1.75 37.81
C LEU A 590 17.53 -1.50 39.26
N SER A 591 16.64 -0.53 39.44
CA SER A 591 15.90 -0.30 40.67
C SER A 591 14.45 -0.76 40.54
N VAL A 592 13.91 -1.46 41.54
CA VAL A 592 12.49 -1.88 41.57
C VAL A 592 11.80 -1.20 42.75
N ALA A 593 10.71 -0.49 42.47
CA ALA A 593 10.04 0.35 43.48
C ALA A 593 8.97 -0.39 44.30
N GLN A 594 8.28 -1.37 43.71
CA GLN A 594 7.11 -2.02 44.34
C GLN A 594 7.28 -3.53 44.46
N THR A 595 7.44 -4.27 43.36
CA THR A 595 7.52 -5.73 43.43
C THR A 595 8.52 -6.30 42.45
N LEU A 596 9.44 -7.12 42.96
CA LEU A 596 10.22 -8.06 42.18
C LEU A 596 9.60 -9.46 42.33
N THR A 597 9.07 -10.01 41.24
CA THR A 597 8.49 -11.35 41.22
C THR A 597 9.37 -12.29 40.39
N VAL A 598 9.84 -13.37 41.01
CA VAL A 598 10.45 -14.53 40.33
C VAL A 598 9.42 -15.65 40.37
N GLY A 599 8.65 -15.77 39.30
CA GLY A 599 7.50 -16.67 39.22
C GLY A 599 7.71 -17.87 38.29
N GLY A 600 8.76 -17.85 37.48
CA GLY A 600 9.08 -18.92 36.52
C GLY A 600 10.06 -19.97 37.06
N ALA A 601 10.47 -20.87 36.16
CA ALA A 601 11.59 -21.79 36.40
C ALA A 601 12.95 -21.18 36.06
N GLY A 602 12.97 -20.17 35.18
CA GLY A 602 14.18 -19.43 34.82
C GLY A 602 14.63 -18.49 35.93
N ASN A 603 15.94 -18.28 36.00
CA ASN A 603 16.55 -17.36 36.95
C ASN A 603 16.51 -15.91 36.44
N LEU A 604 16.53 -14.95 37.36
CA LEU A 604 16.94 -13.58 37.05
C LEU A 604 18.46 -13.47 37.21
N GLN A 605 19.19 -13.42 36.10
CA GLN A 605 20.64 -13.28 36.07
C GLN A 605 21.01 -11.79 36.12
N LEU A 606 21.70 -11.37 37.19
CA LEU A 606 22.17 -10.00 37.39
C LEU A 606 23.31 -9.63 36.45
N ASN A 607 24.13 -10.59 36.00
CA ASN A 607 25.20 -10.36 35.02
C ASN A 607 26.15 -9.20 35.42
N GLY A 608 26.51 -9.13 36.70
CA GLY A 608 27.35 -8.07 37.26
C GLY A 608 26.68 -6.69 37.35
N GLN A 609 25.40 -6.57 37.00
CA GLN A 609 24.61 -5.35 37.16
C GLN A 609 24.07 -5.22 38.58
N ALA A 610 23.98 -3.99 39.08
CA ALA A 610 23.38 -3.72 40.38
C ALA A 610 21.85 -3.86 40.29
N LEU A 611 21.27 -4.55 41.26
CA LEU A 611 19.83 -4.62 41.48
C LEU A 611 19.52 -3.95 42.83
N THR A 612 18.71 -2.91 42.82
CA THR A 612 18.28 -2.20 44.04
C THR A 612 16.77 -2.35 44.24
N LEU A 613 16.37 -2.82 45.40
CA LEU A 613 14.97 -2.89 45.80
C LEU A 613 14.70 -1.70 46.72
N LEU A 614 13.94 -0.73 46.20
CA LEU A 614 13.80 0.60 46.80
C LEU A 614 12.90 0.57 48.04
N SER A 615 13.14 1.52 48.95
CA SER A 615 12.33 1.71 50.15
C SER A 615 12.30 3.19 50.50
N SER A 616 11.11 3.72 50.72
CA SER A 616 10.86 5.13 51.03
C SER A 616 9.60 5.29 51.89
N GLY A 617 9.28 6.53 52.25
CA GLY A 617 8.01 6.83 52.92
C GLY A 617 6.77 6.48 52.09
N ALA A 618 6.88 6.34 50.77
CA ALA A 618 5.77 5.93 49.91
C ALA A 618 5.54 4.40 49.87
N GLY A 619 6.51 3.61 50.36
CA GLY A 619 6.43 2.15 50.34
C GLY A 619 7.81 1.49 50.23
N THR A 620 7.81 0.17 50.42
CA THR A 620 9.00 -0.68 50.31
C THR A 620 8.78 -1.76 49.27
N ALA A 621 9.77 -1.98 48.41
CA ALA A 621 9.76 -3.03 47.43
C ALA A 621 9.68 -4.41 48.10
N LEU A 622 8.84 -5.27 47.54
CA LEU A 622 8.64 -6.64 47.98
C LEU A 622 9.30 -7.61 47.01
N VAL A 623 9.82 -8.70 47.54
CA VAL A 623 10.30 -9.84 46.74
C VAL A 623 9.28 -10.96 46.87
N VAL A 624 8.81 -11.46 45.74
CA VAL A 624 7.90 -12.61 45.67
C VAL A 624 8.59 -13.69 44.86
N ASN A 625 9.01 -14.78 45.52
CA ASN A 625 9.41 -15.99 44.82
C ASN A 625 8.23 -16.97 44.83
N SER A 626 7.51 -17.03 43.71
CA SER A 626 6.39 -17.97 43.51
C SER A 626 6.73 -19.09 42.53
N GLY A 627 7.95 -19.10 42.00
CA GLY A 627 8.46 -20.09 41.05
C GLY A 627 9.53 -20.99 41.66
N SER A 628 10.37 -21.57 40.79
CA SER A 628 11.55 -22.36 41.18
C SER A 628 12.88 -21.70 40.79
N GLY A 629 12.82 -20.60 40.04
CA GLY A 629 13.99 -19.78 39.73
C GLY A 629 14.50 -18.98 40.94
N ALA A 630 15.72 -18.45 40.78
CA ALA A 630 16.38 -17.60 41.77
C ALA A 630 16.94 -16.32 41.14
N VAL A 631 17.40 -15.38 41.96
CA VAL A 631 18.19 -14.23 41.51
C VAL A 631 19.68 -14.56 41.65
N LEU A 632 20.45 -14.51 40.56
CA LEU A 632 21.84 -14.99 40.48
C LEU A 632 22.80 -13.91 39.96
N GLY A 633 24.10 -13.97 40.27
CA GLY A 633 25.12 -13.08 39.66
C GLY A 633 25.71 -11.96 40.54
N ASN A 634 25.87 -12.24 41.84
CA ASN A 634 26.47 -11.45 42.94
C ASN A 634 25.46 -10.93 43.96
N THR A 635 25.38 -9.62 44.20
CA THR A 635 24.68 -9.03 45.34
C THR A 635 23.62 -8.03 44.86
N ALA A 636 22.45 -8.05 45.50
CA ALA A 636 21.42 -7.04 45.37
C ALA A 636 21.45 -6.12 46.61
N THR A 637 21.02 -4.87 46.42
CA THR A 637 20.85 -3.89 47.50
C THR A 637 19.37 -3.82 47.88
N MET A 638 19.08 -4.09 49.15
CA MET A 638 17.75 -3.96 49.75
C MET A 638 17.71 -2.73 50.62
N GLN A 639 17.01 -1.69 50.16
CA GLN A 639 16.85 -0.48 50.94
C GLN A 639 15.84 -0.72 52.07
N ARG A 640 16.09 -0.09 53.22
CA ARG A 640 15.16 -0.09 54.36
C ARG A 640 14.98 1.32 54.89
N TYR A 641 13.81 1.87 54.59
CA TYR A 641 13.26 3.06 55.20
C TYR A 641 12.31 2.66 56.33
N LEU A 642 12.50 3.25 57.51
CA LEU A 642 11.57 3.09 58.63
C LEU A 642 10.71 4.35 58.72
N TYR A 643 9.40 4.18 58.54
CA TYR A 643 8.44 5.26 58.52
C TYR A 643 8.35 5.97 59.89
N VAL A 644 8.35 7.30 59.88
CA VAL A 644 8.48 8.14 61.08
C VAL A 644 7.39 9.20 61.17
N ASP A 645 6.26 8.83 61.77
CA ASP A 645 5.21 9.79 62.11
C ASP A 645 5.48 10.57 63.41
N CYS A 646 6.21 9.98 64.36
CA CYS A 646 6.33 10.52 65.73
C CYS A 646 7.77 10.65 66.27
N TYR A 647 8.80 10.13 65.59
CA TYR A 647 10.18 10.05 66.13
C TYR A 647 11.24 10.26 65.04
N SER A 648 11.33 11.47 64.51
CA SER A 648 12.32 11.84 63.47
C SER A 648 13.74 12.04 64.01
N ASN A 649 13.91 12.13 65.33
CA ASN A 649 15.19 12.42 65.97
C ASN A 649 15.99 11.13 66.27
N LEU A 650 17.25 11.31 66.65
CA LEU A 650 18.17 10.24 67.04
C LEU A 650 17.52 9.27 68.03
N GLY A 651 17.51 7.98 67.68
CA GLY A 651 16.97 6.94 68.53
C GLY A 651 17.43 5.55 68.10
N TYR A 652 17.19 4.55 68.96
CA TYR A 652 17.48 3.16 68.62
C TYR A 652 16.41 2.60 67.69
N ARG A 653 16.85 2.08 66.56
CA ARG A 653 16.03 1.43 65.55
C ARG A 653 16.48 0.00 65.35
N HIS A 654 15.53 -0.89 65.10
CA HIS A 654 15.83 -2.30 64.98
C HIS A 654 15.85 -2.69 63.51
N TYR A 655 17.03 -3.05 63.03
CA TYR A 655 17.22 -3.55 61.68
C TYR A 655 17.52 -5.04 61.70
N SER A 656 17.07 -5.77 60.68
CA SER A 656 17.54 -7.12 60.41
C SER A 656 17.97 -7.18 58.96
N ALA A 657 19.09 -7.86 58.69
CA ALA A 657 19.58 -8.01 57.33
C ALA A 657 18.59 -8.87 56.52
N PRO A 658 18.00 -8.34 55.42
CA PRO A 658 17.08 -9.10 54.58
C PRO A 658 17.80 -10.00 53.57
N VAL A 659 19.13 -9.83 53.43
CA VAL A 659 20.00 -10.55 52.48
C VAL A 659 21.18 -11.13 53.22
N SER A 660 21.71 -12.24 52.73
CA SER A 660 22.90 -12.86 53.29
C SER A 660 24.16 -12.15 52.80
N GLY A 661 25.18 -12.09 53.65
CA GLY A 661 26.46 -11.46 53.31
C GLY A 661 26.54 -9.96 53.59
N SER A 662 25.45 -9.30 53.99
CA SER A 662 25.53 -7.93 54.53
C SER A 662 26.41 -7.86 55.76
N THR A 663 27.05 -6.72 55.95
CA THR A 663 27.98 -6.43 57.04
C THR A 663 27.49 -5.27 57.88
N VAL A 664 28.10 -5.05 59.05
CA VAL A 664 27.81 -3.89 59.90
C VAL A 664 28.04 -2.57 59.15
N GLN A 665 28.98 -2.53 58.19
CA GLN A 665 29.22 -1.37 57.33
C GLN A 665 28.00 -0.97 56.51
N ASP A 666 27.14 -1.92 56.13
CA ASP A 666 25.93 -1.67 55.34
C ASP A 666 24.85 -0.94 56.14
N LEU A 667 24.98 -0.83 57.47
CA LEU A 667 24.13 0.01 58.31
C LEU A 667 24.41 1.51 58.15
N ALA A 668 25.50 1.88 57.46
CA ALA A 668 25.77 3.26 57.10
C ALA A 668 24.67 3.81 56.18
N THR A 669 24.37 5.09 56.32
CA THR A 669 23.33 5.75 55.53
C THR A 669 23.97 6.75 54.57
N THR A 670 23.33 6.95 53.42
CA THR A 670 23.79 7.92 52.40
C THR A 670 23.75 9.36 52.89
N THR A 671 22.98 9.63 53.95
CA THR A 671 22.75 10.94 54.58
C THR A 671 23.64 11.20 55.81
N GLY A 672 24.62 10.34 56.10
CA GLY A 672 25.75 10.67 56.97
C GLY A 672 25.89 9.86 58.26
N PHE A 673 25.02 8.88 58.53
CA PHE A 673 25.25 7.96 59.66
C PHE A 673 26.40 6.99 59.32
N THR A 674 27.42 6.97 60.18
CA THR A 674 28.51 5.99 60.13
C THR A 674 28.45 5.10 61.36
N PRO A 675 28.34 3.77 61.21
CA PRO A 675 28.35 2.85 62.33
C PRO A 675 29.63 2.97 63.16
N VAL A 676 29.48 2.97 64.48
CA VAL A 676 30.59 2.92 65.44
C VAL A 676 30.47 1.61 66.20
N VAL A 677 31.52 0.79 66.12
CA VAL A 677 31.66 -0.45 66.86
C VAL A 677 32.81 -0.32 67.86
N ASN A 678 32.67 -0.91 69.04
CA ASN A 678 33.72 -0.92 70.05
C ASN A 678 33.73 -2.25 70.81
N PRO A 679 34.59 -3.21 70.44
CA PRO A 679 34.65 -4.53 71.08
C PRO A 679 34.97 -4.46 72.58
N ALA A 680 35.62 -3.39 73.05
CA ALA A 680 35.92 -3.19 74.46
C ALA A 680 34.63 -3.08 75.31
N TYR A 681 33.51 -2.68 74.71
CA TYR A 681 32.18 -2.70 75.34
C TYR A 681 31.85 -4.10 75.87
N ASN A 682 32.16 -5.15 75.10
CA ASN A 682 31.77 -6.52 75.40
C ASN A 682 32.52 -7.15 76.59
N ALA A 683 33.71 -6.63 76.91
CA ALA A 683 34.56 -7.14 77.98
C ALA A 683 34.66 -6.19 79.19
N SER A 684 34.04 -5.01 79.11
CA SER A 684 34.13 -3.99 80.15
C SER A 684 33.30 -4.36 81.37
N ALA A 685 33.84 -4.13 82.57
CA ALA A 685 33.05 -4.21 83.80
C ALA A 685 32.01 -3.07 83.90
N THR A 686 32.17 -1.98 83.12
CA THR A 686 31.26 -0.83 83.05
C THR A 686 31.00 -0.43 81.59
N PRO A 687 30.19 -1.19 80.83
CA PRO A 687 30.01 -0.99 79.39
C PRO A 687 29.52 0.42 79.00
N GLY A 688 28.59 0.99 79.78
CA GLY A 688 28.05 2.35 79.61
C GLY A 688 29.09 3.49 79.62
N ALA A 689 30.32 3.24 80.06
CA ALA A 689 31.39 4.24 80.14
C ALA A 689 32.48 4.08 79.07
N VAL A 690 32.35 3.08 78.17
CA VAL A 690 33.35 2.81 77.13
C VAL A 690 33.30 3.90 76.04
N THR A 691 34.46 4.40 75.62
CA THR A 691 34.60 5.43 74.59
C THR A 691 35.49 4.96 73.42
N PRO A 692 35.12 5.24 72.15
CA PRO A 692 33.82 5.77 71.73
C PRO A 692 32.69 4.75 72.06
N PHE A 693 31.52 5.26 72.45
CA PHE A 693 30.38 4.40 72.74
C PHE A 693 29.83 3.81 71.43
N PRO A 694 29.50 2.50 71.36
CA PRO A 694 28.97 1.92 70.13
C PRO A 694 27.65 2.54 69.70
N THR A 695 27.41 2.63 68.40
CA THR A 695 26.10 3.01 67.82
C THR A 695 25.36 1.82 67.21
N VAL A 696 25.99 0.64 67.17
CA VAL A 696 25.39 -0.63 66.72
C VAL A 696 25.53 -1.68 67.80
N PHE A 697 24.41 -2.33 68.11
CA PHE A 697 24.34 -3.40 69.10
C PHE A 697 23.61 -4.61 68.53
N GLY A 698 24.23 -5.79 68.65
CA GLY A 698 23.55 -7.07 68.50
C GLY A 698 22.96 -7.51 69.84
N TYR A 699 21.92 -8.35 69.80
CA TYR A 699 21.36 -8.97 71.00
C TYR A 699 21.79 -10.44 71.12
N ASN A 700 22.21 -10.84 72.31
CA ASN A 700 22.48 -12.22 72.68
C ASN A 700 21.90 -12.53 74.07
N GLN A 701 20.83 -13.34 74.08
CA GLN A 701 20.12 -13.76 75.28
C GLN A 701 21.02 -14.39 76.34
N SER A 702 22.11 -15.08 75.96
CA SER A 702 23.00 -15.72 76.92
C SER A 702 23.74 -14.72 77.81
N LEU A 703 23.87 -13.45 77.40
CA LEU A 703 24.52 -12.41 78.18
C LEU A 703 23.67 -11.93 79.36
N LEU A 704 22.37 -12.23 79.39
CA LEU A 704 21.49 -11.86 80.50
C LEU A 704 21.80 -12.63 81.79
N SER A 705 22.23 -13.88 81.67
CA SER A 705 22.57 -14.75 82.80
C SER A 705 24.03 -14.64 83.23
N THR A 706 24.91 -14.10 82.38
CA THR A 706 26.35 -13.95 82.64
C THR A 706 26.77 -12.50 82.94
N SER A 707 25.83 -11.54 82.89
CA SER A 707 26.10 -10.12 83.16
C SER A 707 26.24 -9.84 84.65
N THR A 708 27.18 -8.95 85.01
CA THR A 708 27.41 -8.52 86.38
C THR A 708 26.33 -7.54 86.85
N SER A 709 26.10 -7.44 88.17
CA SER A 709 25.04 -6.64 88.75
C SER A 709 25.16 -5.13 88.54
N ASN A 710 26.34 -4.66 88.10
CA ASN A 710 26.64 -3.25 87.84
C ASN A 710 26.40 -2.82 86.38
N TYR A 711 25.95 -3.71 85.50
CA TYR A 711 25.50 -3.34 84.14
C TYR A 711 24.16 -2.62 84.21
N SER A 712 23.91 -1.64 83.33
CA SER A 712 22.58 -1.03 83.21
C SER A 712 21.58 -2.05 82.66
N ALA A 713 20.28 -1.80 82.85
CA ALA A 713 19.24 -2.67 82.28
C ALA A 713 19.35 -2.82 80.75
N PHE A 714 19.85 -1.79 80.05
CA PHE A 714 20.12 -1.84 78.63
C PHE A 714 21.34 -2.69 78.31
N ASP A 715 22.46 -2.56 79.03
CA ASP A 715 23.70 -3.28 78.70
C ASP A 715 23.59 -4.81 78.91
N ARG A 716 22.59 -5.25 79.68
CA ARG A 716 22.32 -6.68 79.89
C ARG A 716 21.69 -7.26 78.62
N GLY A 717 22.45 -8.08 77.88
CA GLY A 717 21.96 -8.79 76.70
C GLY A 717 22.43 -8.23 75.37
N PHE A 718 22.94 -6.99 75.33
CA PHE A 718 23.47 -6.38 74.12
C PHE A 718 25.00 -6.52 74.05
N TYR A 719 25.52 -6.60 72.83
CA TYR A 719 26.95 -6.60 72.54
C TYR A 719 27.24 -5.69 71.34
N SER A 720 28.43 -5.09 71.31
CA SER A 720 28.92 -4.37 70.14
C SER A 720 29.59 -5.34 69.17
N PRO A 721 29.34 -5.26 67.86
CA PRO A 721 30.12 -6.02 66.88
C PRO A 721 31.63 -5.76 67.00
N SER A 722 32.43 -6.68 66.50
CA SER A 722 33.90 -6.61 66.59
C SER A 722 34.48 -5.64 65.56
N THR A 723 33.96 -5.68 64.33
CA THR A 723 34.42 -4.83 63.22
C THR A 723 33.25 -4.41 62.33
N LEU A 724 33.44 -3.39 61.49
CA LEU A 724 32.47 -3.01 60.46
C LEU A 724 32.30 -4.10 59.38
N GLY A 725 33.29 -4.98 59.23
CA GLY A 725 33.23 -6.13 58.31
C GLY A 725 32.51 -7.36 58.86
N ASP A 726 32.05 -7.32 60.12
CA ASP A 726 31.30 -8.43 60.71
C ASP A 726 30.00 -8.63 59.95
N LYS A 727 29.70 -9.89 59.59
CA LYS A 727 28.48 -10.24 58.86
C LYS A 727 27.26 -10.11 59.77
N LEU A 728 26.20 -9.49 59.26
CA LEU A 728 24.89 -9.48 59.90
C LEU A 728 24.19 -10.81 59.63
N THR A 729 23.67 -11.44 60.68
CA THR A 729 22.89 -12.68 60.55
C THR A 729 21.50 -12.35 60.00
N VAL A 730 21.08 -13.06 58.94
CA VAL A 730 19.73 -12.92 58.38
C VAL A 730 18.68 -13.19 59.45
N GLY A 731 17.70 -12.30 59.56
CA GLY A 731 16.61 -12.41 60.55
C GLY A 731 17.01 -12.07 61.99
N GLN A 732 18.29 -11.82 62.30
CA GLN A 732 18.71 -11.30 63.60
C GLN A 732 18.51 -9.79 63.65
N GLY A 733 17.93 -9.30 64.75
CA GLY A 733 17.77 -7.87 65.01
C GLY A 733 19.03 -7.24 65.58
N TYR A 734 19.38 -6.07 65.04
CA TYR A 734 20.44 -5.18 65.51
C TYR A 734 19.82 -3.83 65.89
N ALA A 735 20.12 -3.34 67.07
CA ALA A 735 19.73 -2.01 67.52
C ALA A 735 20.79 -1.00 67.04
N VAL A 736 20.35 -0.02 66.26
CA VAL A 736 21.20 0.97 65.59
C VAL A 736 20.72 2.35 66.00
N GLN A 737 21.62 3.20 66.49
CA GLN A 737 21.28 4.54 66.94
C GLN A 737 21.39 5.53 65.76
N LEU A 738 20.27 5.87 65.11
CA LEU A 738 20.23 6.77 63.95
C LEU A 738 18.93 7.58 63.88
N ASP A 739 18.95 8.61 63.03
CA ASP A 739 17.83 9.53 62.81
C ASP A 739 16.66 8.95 62.01
N GLY A 740 15.55 9.67 62.13
CA GLY A 740 14.22 9.54 61.53
C GLY A 740 14.09 8.88 60.16
N ASP A 741 14.76 9.52 59.24
CA ASP A 741 14.44 9.63 57.83
C ASP A 741 15.50 8.97 56.94
N GLN A 742 16.39 8.21 57.58
CA GLN A 742 17.55 7.63 56.93
C GLN A 742 17.18 6.32 56.23
N VAL A 743 17.74 6.11 55.04
CA VAL A 743 17.65 4.86 54.29
C VAL A 743 18.92 4.06 54.52
N VAL A 744 18.75 2.78 54.88
CA VAL A 744 19.85 1.82 55.07
C VAL A 744 19.90 0.88 53.86
N ASP A 745 21.08 0.69 53.29
CA ASP A 745 21.29 -0.12 52.08
C ASP A 745 21.94 -1.47 52.44
N PHE A 746 21.14 -2.53 52.59
CA PHE A 746 21.67 -3.87 52.82
C PHE A 746 22.11 -4.52 51.52
N THR A 747 23.41 -4.71 51.33
CA THR A 747 23.95 -5.34 50.12
C THR A 747 24.32 -6.80 50.40
N GLY A 748 23.83 -7.72 49.58
CA GLY A 748 24.05 -9.15 49.80
C GLY A 748 23.33 -10.05 48.81
N GLN A 749 23.38 -11.37 49.00
CA GLN A 749 22.62 -12.33 48.22
C GLN A 749 21.17 -12.40 48.73
N LEU A 750 20.21 -12.31 47.82
CA LEU A 750 18.80 -12.57 48.13
C LEU A 750 18.65 -14.02 48.57
N ASN A 751 17.99 -14.23 49.72
CA ASN A 751 17.77 -15.56 50.29
C ASN A 751 16.67 -16.33 49.57
#